data_AF-A0AAU3KBX9-F1
#
_entry.id   AF-A0AAU3KBX9-F1
#
_cell.length_a   1.000
_cell.length_b   1.000
_cell.length_c   1.000
_cell.angle_alpha   90.00
_cell.angle_beta   90.00
_cell.angle_gamma   90.00
#
_symmetry.space_group_name_H-M   'P 1'
#
loop_
_entity.id
_entity.type
_entity.pdbx_description
1 polymer ?
#
loop_
_entity_poly.entity_id
_entity_poly.type
_entity_poly.pdbx_seq_one_letter_code
_entity_poly.pdbx_strand_id
1 'polypeptide(L)'
;MAQLSPPPPRLLLPGLIPREPGLETYPVRPGGLTGVRLAPGDRITVIDLHGRQPAELTVLDRTGCTGAALGITLDVPATVLRASTASPVAAEHGVDPHQALAVQLFGPWSAAGSQEVFTAAEEAVALVAAPAAPMDVHDATANPPSDLLLEVRRATPRRTFEPLLPEPLAEPVLDLRIDATSARAYEVKKGQYVQVIDVEGRQCSDFLAFGARQLQQGVERGLDATTTRYFTGRAYPRPGLHGKFYDEEAQPLVEVVRDTVGRHDTFGLACNAKYYEDMGYPGHPNCTDNFNEKLGGYGVAARAGWPALNLFYNTAFDDDHQLIFDEPWSRPGDYVLLRAMTDLVCASSACPDDIDPSNAWVPTDIHVRVYDARRSFSMAIAHRVTPEAEPTLSKQTAFAPRTRALTRQFTEYRGFWLPDSYDNHGPQAEYWACRERAAVMDLSPLRKFEVTGPDAEALLQATLTRNIRKLSHGQVVYSAMCNETGGMLDDCTVFRLGDTNFRFVGGDDYDGVWLREQAERLGLDRVWVKPSTDQLHNIAVQGPASRELLAQIIWTPPTQPAFTELGWFRFAIGRLGDHNGIPLLVSRTGYSGELGYEIWTHPRNATALWDAVREAGEPFGLTPLGLQALDMLRIEAGLVFAGHDFSDQTDPYEAGIGFTVPLKSKEDDFVGREALLARRANPQRTLVGLELEGNEPARHGDCVHVGRSQVGVVTSATRSPVLRKNIALCRIAVQYADLGTAVEIGKLDGHRKRIPAQVVRFPFYDPDKTRPRS
;
A
#
# COMPACT_ATOMS: atom_id res chain seq x y z
N MET A 1 19.83 29.59 -27.79
CA MET A 1 18.85 28.57 -27.34
C MET A 1 18.48 27.74 -28.55
N ALA A 2 19.07 26.55 -28.71
CA ALA A 2 18.64 25.62 -29.73
C ALA A 2 17.30 25.04 -29.27
N GLN A 3 16.22 25.32 -30.02
CA GLN A 3 14.93 24.69 -29.80
C GLN A 3 15.09 23.21 -30.12
N LEU A 4 15.13 22.38 -29.08
CA LEU A 4 15.02 20.92 -29.21
C LEU A 4 13.64 20.64 -29.79
N SER A 5 13.59 20.07 -30.99
CA SER A 5 12.35 19.56 -31.58
C SER A 5 11.69 18.59 -30.58
N PRO A 6 10.36 18.64 -30.40
CA PRO A 6 9.69 17.68 -29.55
C PRO A 6 9.98 16.26 -30.06
N PRO A 7 10.24 15.29 -29.17
CA PRO A 7 10.46 13.91 -29.58
C PRO A 7 9.23 13.39 -30.35
N PRO A 8 9.43 12.46 -31.30
CA PRO A 8 8.32 11.86 -32.03
C PRO A 8 7.32 11.22 -31.05
N PRO A 9 6.01 11.28 -31.34
CA PRO A 9 5.01 10.65 -30.50
C PRO A 9 5.33 9.15 -30.37
N ARG A 10 5.40 8.68 -29.14
CA ARG A 10 5.64 7.28 -28.80
C ARG A 10 4.33 6.64 -28.38
N LEU A 11 3.99 5.50 -28.96
CA LEU A 11 2.90 4.66 -28.47
C LEU A 11 3.24 4.22 -27.03
N LEU A 12 2.43 4.62 -26.06
CA LEU A 12 2.55 4.16 -24.68
C LEU A 12 1.92 2.78 -24.60
N LEU A 13 2.74 1.74 -24.62
CA LEU A 13 2.28 0.37 -24.35
C LEU A 13 2.14 0.20 -22.83
N PRO A 14 0.98 -0.25 -22.31
CA PRO A 14 0.81 -0.56 -20.90
C PRO A 14 1.66 -1.77 -20.51
N GLY A 15 2.24 -1.74 -19.30
CA GLY A 15 2.96 -2.89 -18.72
C GLY A 15 4.47 -2.90 -18.93
N LEU A 16 5.11 -1.74 -18.73
CA LEU A 16 6.54 -1.40 -18.84
C LEU A 16 6.88 -0.71 -20.17
N ILE A 17 7.86 0.20 -20.13
CA ILE A 17 8.77 0.49 -21.26
C ILE A 17 8.96 -0.85 -22.00
N PRO A 18 8.82 -0.94 -23.36
CA PRO A 18 8.95 -2.20 -24.08
C PRO A 18 10.13 -2.94 -23.48
N ARG A 19 9.87 -4.07 -22.79
CA ARG A 19 10.91 -4.79 -22.05
C ARG A 19 12.05 -4.91 -23.02
N GLU A 20 13.13 -4.19 -22.76
CA GLU A 20 14.21 -4.09 -23.72
C GLU A 20 14.62 -5.54 -24.02
N PRO A 21 14.52 -6.03 -25.28
CA PRO A 21 14.71 -7.45 -25.52
C PRO A 21 16.06 -7.90 -24.96
N GLY A 22 16.01 -8.78 -23.96
CA GLY A 22 17.19 -9.24 -23.23
C GLY A 22 17.50 -8.52 -21.92
N LEU A 23 16.76 -7.51 -21.47
CA LEU A 23 16.88 -6.93 -20.13
C LEU A 23 15.89 -7.62 -19.17
N GLU A 24 16.45 -8.22 -18.12
CA GLU A 24 15.72 -8.83 -17.01
C GLU A 24 16.08 -8.07 -15.73
N THR A 25 15.12 -7.85 -14.84
CA THR A 25 15.34 -7.17 -13.56
C THR A 25 14.87 -8.05 -12.41
N TYR A 26 15.65 -8.10 -11.34
CA TYR A 26 15.39 -8.93 -10.17
C TYR A 26 15.63 -8.14 -8.89
N PRO A 27 14.64 -7.99 -8.00
CA PRO A 27 14.90 -7.44 -6.68
C PRO A 27 15.71 -8.44 -5.84
N VAL A 28 16.64 -7.93 -5.05
CA VAL A 28 17.35 -8.69 -4.01
C VAL A 28 16.94 -8.14 -2.66
N ARG A 29 16.07 -8.88 -1.96
CA ARG A 29 15.53 -8.45 -0.67
C ARG A 29 16.61 -8.48 0.41
N PRO A 30 16.57 -7.56 1.39
CA PRO A 30 17.51 -7.57 2.50
C PRO A 30 17.47 -8.90 3.27
N GLY A 31 18.65 -9.43 3.57
CA GLY A 31 18.86 -10.76 4.16
C GLY A 31 18.67 -11.92 3.18
N GLY A 32 18.29 -11.63 1.93
CA GLY A 32 18.04 -12.60 0.88
C GLY A 32 19.15 -12.66 -0.17
N LEU A 33 19.02 -13.64 -1.06
CA LEU A 33 19.88 -13.84 -2.22
C LEU A 33 19.04 -14.15 -3.46
N THR A 34 19.48 -13.64 -4.61
CA THR A 34 18.89 -13.87 -5.92
C THR A 34 19.95 -14.49 -6.82
N GLY A 35 19.61 -15.61 -7.47
CA GLY A 35 20.50 -16.33 -8.38
C GLY A 35 20.06 -16.21 -9.83
N VAL A 36 20.99 -15.89 -10.72
CA VAL A 36 20.74 -15.83 -12.17
C VAL A 36 21.78 -16.66 -12.92
N ARG A 37 21.33 -17.47 -13.88
CA ARG A 37 22.22 -18.17 -14.82
C ARG A 37 22.69 -17.18 -15.88
N LEU A 38 23.96 -17.22 -16.24
CA LEU A 38 24.61 -16.34 -17.21
C LEU A 38 25.23 -17.17 -18.33
N ALA A 39 25.02 -16.71 -19.56
CA ALA A 39 25.74 -17.20 -20.73
C ALA A 39 26.92 -16.27 -21.08
N PRO A 40 27.92 -16.75 -21.84
CA PRO A 40 28.99 -15.90 -22.34
C PRO A 40 28.45 -14.65 -23.06
N GLY A 41 28.94 -13.48 -22.66
CA GLY A 41 28.52 -12.17 -23.15
C GLY A 41 27.38 -11.52 -22.36
N ASP A 42 26.65 -12.26 -21.51
CA ASP A 42 25.62 -11.65 -20.66
C ASP A 42 26.25 -10.63 -19.72
N ARG A 43 25.59 -9.49 -19.53
CA ARG A 43 26.04 -8.41 -18.66
C ARG A 43 25.11 -8.29 -17.47
N ILE A 44 25.64 -8.25 -16.26
CA ILE A 44 24.87 -7.96 -15.05
C ILE A 44 25.23 -6.58 -14.51
N THR A 45 24.23 -5.89 -13.96
CA THR A 45 24.39 -4.65 -13.20
C THR A 45 23.74 -4.84 -11.83
N VAL A 46 24.51 -4.71 -10.75
CA VAL A 46 23.98 -4.68 -9.38
C VAL A 46 23.86 -3.22 -8.96
N ILE A 47 22.71 -2.83 -8.39
CA ILE A 47 22.39 -1.44 -8.05
C ILE A 47 21.95 -1.37 -6.58
N ASP A 48 22.61 -0.50 -5.81
CA ASP A 48 22.16 -0.09 -4.48
C ASP A 48 21.19 1.09 -4.61
N LEU A 49 19.89 0.79 -4.52
CA LEU A 49 18.82 1.76 -4.75
C LEU A 49 18.81 2.91 -3.71
N HIS A 50 19.27 2.66 -2.49
CA HIS A 50 19.08 3.57 -1.35
C HIS A 50 20.41 4.07 -0.76
N GLY A 51 21.52 3.47 -1.18
CA GLY A 51 22.85 3.74 -0.64
C GLY A 51 23.09 3.00 0.68
N ARG A 52 24.38 2.83 1.00
CA ARG A 52 24.87 2.15 2.20
C ARG A 52 24.34 0.72 2.37
N GLN A 53 23.85 0.07 1.32
CA GLN A 53 23.48 -1.34 1.32
C GLN A 53 24.63 -2.14 0.70
N PRO A 54 25.44 -2.86 1.50
CA PRO A 54 26.41 -3.77 0.92
C PRO A 54 25.69 -4.84 0.10
N ALA A 55 26.34 -5.29 -0.96
CA ALA A 55 25.98 -6.51 -1.69
C ALA A 55 27.11 -7.53 -1.59
N GLU A 56 26.76 -8.80 -1.65
CA GLU A 56 27.71 -9.91 -1.83
C GLU A 56 27.44 -10.54 -3.19
N LEU A 57 28.46 -10.62 -4.04
CA LEU A 57 28.36 -11.33 -5.31
C LEU A 57 29.22 -12.61 -5.24
N THR A 58 28.54 -13.75 -5.23
CA THR A 58 29.15 -15.08 -5.37
C THR A 58 28.92 -15.58 -6.79
N VAL A 59 29.95 -16.18 -7.38
CA VAL A 59 29.86 -16.76 -8.72
C VAL A 59 30.16 -18.25 -8.63
N LEU A 60 29.29 -19.04 -9.25
CA LEU A 60 29.41 -20.49 -9.32
C LEU A 60 29.59 -20.89 -10.79
N ASP A 61 30.58 -21.73 -11.08
CA ASP A 61 30.76 -22.34 -12.40
C ASP A 61 30.91 -23.86 -12.27
N ARG A 62 31.33 -24.54 -13.35
CA ARG A 62 31.54 -25.99 -13.37
C ARG A 62 32.66 -26.48 -12.43
N THR A 63 33.53 -25.59 -11.99
CA THR A 63 34.67 -25.86 -11.10
C THR A 63 34.35 -25.56 -9.63
N GLY A 64 33.21 -24.93 -9.34
CA GLY A 64 32.73 -24.62 -8.00
C GLY A 64 32.55 -23.11 -7.77
N CYS A 65 32.93 -22.63 -6.59
CA CYS A 65 32.81 -21.22 -6.21
C CYS A 65 34.05 -20.42 -6.65
N THR A 66 33.95 -19.69 -7.76
CA THR A 66 35.06 -18.93 -8.35
C THR A 66 34.56 -17.71 -9.12
N GLY A 67 35.29 -16.60 -9.04
CA GLY A 67 34.96 -15.35 -9.72
C GLY A 67 35.46 -15.24 -11.17
N ALA A 68 36.11 -16.28 -11.69
CA ALA A 68 36.77 -16.28 -13.00
C ALA A 68 35.82 -15.90 -14.15
N ALA A 69 34.59 -16.43 -14.15
CA ALA A 69 33.61 -16.16 -15.19
C ALA A 69 33.19 -14.68 -15.29
N LEU A 70 33.30 -13.90 -14.22
CA LEU A 70 33.02 -12.46 -14.20
C LEU A 70 34.29 -11.60 -14.08
N GLY A 71 35.48 -12.20 -14.09
CA GLY A 71 36.75 -11.48 -13.94
C GLY A 71 36.93 -10.85 -12.56
N ILE A 72 36.33 -11.41 -11.51
CA ILE A 72 36.39 -10.90 -10.14
C ILE A 72 37.17 -11.84 -9.22
N THR A 73 37.73 -11.29 -8.14
CA THR A 73 38.33 -12.07 -7.05
C THR A 73 37.33 -12.17 -5.90
N LEU A 74 37.00 -13.40 -5.49
CA LEU A 74 36.15 -13.63 -4.32
C LEU A 74 37.06 -13.71 -3.08
N ASP A 75 36.98 -12.71 -2.21
CA ASP A 75 37.92 -12.52 -1.10
C ASP A 75 37.24 -12.38 0.27
N VAL A 76 35.91 -12.28 0.31
CA VAL A 76 35.13 -12.22 1.55
C VAL A 76 34.23 -13.44 1.73
N PRO A 77 33.87 -13.81 2.96
CA PRO A 77 32.80 -14.77 3.22
C PRO A 77 31.49 -14.34 2.57
N ALA A 78 30.81 -15.23 1.84
CA ALA A 78 29.44 -15.02 1.36
C ALA A 78 28.46 -15.19 2.53
N THR A 79 28.32 -14.20 3.41
CA THR A 79 27.66 -14.35 4.71
C THR A 79 26.21 -14.79 4.58
N VAL A 80 25.46 -14.28 3.60
CA VAL A 80 24.05 -14.64 3.40
C VAL A 80 23.91 -16.07 2.90
N LEU A 81 24.74 -16.47 1.93
CA LEU A 81 24.75 -17.83 1.41
C LEU A 81 25.19 -18.84 2.47
N ARG A 82 26.20 -18.50 3.27
CA ARG A 82 26.72 -19.31 4.40
C ARG A 82 25.70 -19.50 5.51
N ALA A 83 24.81 -18.54 5.71
CA ALA A 83 23.72 -18.61 6.68
C ALA A 83 22.53 -19.44 6.19
N SER A 84 22.45 -19.76 4.90
CA SER A 84 21.41 -20.61 4.35
C SER A 84 21.61 -22.07 4.75
N THR A 85 20.58 -22.70 5.30
CA THR A 85 20.61 -24.12 5.72
C THR A 85 20.59 -25.09 4.55
N ALA A 86 20.20 -24.64 3.35
CA ALA A 86 20.24 -25.39 2.10
C ALA A 86 20.12 -24.43 0.92
N SER A 87 21.09 -24.44 0.01
CA SER A 87 20.99 -23.76 -1.29
C SER A 87 20.98 -24.82 -2.39
N PRO A 88 19.82 -25.09 -3.03
CA PRO A 88 19.74 -26.03 -4.16
C PRO A 88 20.74 -25.67 -5.26
N VAL A 89 20.90 -24.38 -5.52
CA VAL A 89 21.82 -23.87 -6.55
C VAL A 89 23.28 -24.16 -6.20
N ALA A 90 23.68 -23.97 -4.94
CA ALA A 90 25.03 -24.32 -4.50
C ALA A 90 25.27 -25.84 -4.55
N ALA A 91 24.27 -26.63 -4.15
CA ALA A 91 24.32 -28.09 -4.21
C ALA A 91 24.44 -28.62 -5.64
N GLU A 92 23.71 -28.04 -6.60
CA GLU A 92 23.83 -28.35 -8.03
C GLU A 92 25.26 -28.17 -8.57
N HIS A 93 26.03 -27.25 -7.97
CA HIS A 93 27.39 -26.93 -8.40
C HIS A 93 28.46 -27.54 -7.48
N GLY A 94 28.08 -28.46 -6.59
CA GLY A 94 28.99 -29.14 -5.67
C GLY A 94 29.67 -28.20 -4.66
N VAL A 95 29.09 -27.03 -4.38
CA VAL A 95 29.64 -26.02 -3.48
C VAL A 95 29.05 -26.18 -2.09
N ASP A 96 29.92 -26.32 -1.08
CA ASP A 96 29.55 -26.21 0.33
C ASP A 96 29.20 -24.74 0.65
N PRO A 97 27.93 -24.40 0.95
CA PRO A 97 27.54 -23.02 1.26
C PRO A 97 28.35 -22.41 2.39
N HIS A 98 28.80 -23.21 3.38
CA HIS A 98 29.55 -22.72 4.53
C HIS A 98 30.97 -22.25 4.19
N GLN A 99 31.52 -22.69 3.05
CA GLN A 99 32.84 -22.31 2.57
C GLN A 99 32.77 -21.28 1.42
N ALA A 100 31.59 -20.98 0.90
CA ALA A 100 31.41 -20.10 -0.25
C ALA A 100 31.98 -18.69 -0.02
N LEU A 101 32.63 -18.13 -1.04
CA LEU A 101 33.20 -16.78 -1.02
C LEU A 101 32.38 -15.85 -1.91
N ALA A 102 32.49 -14.56 -1.66
CA ALA A 102 31.89 -13.48 -2.44
C ALA A 102 32.92 -12.38 -2.67
N VAL A 103 32.61 -11.46 -3.58
CA VAL A 103 33.16 -10.10 -3.55
C VAL A 103 32.11 -9.19 -2.89
N GLN A 104 32.53 -8.27 -2.04
CA GLN A 104 31.64 -7.25 -1.51
C GLN A 104 31.50 -6.12 -2.52
N LEU A 105 30.27 -5.81 -2.92
CA LEU A 105 29.94 -4.61 -3.68
C LEU A 105 29.41 -3.55 -2.72
N PHE A 106 29.80 -2.29 -2.95
CA PHE A 106 29.42 -1.12 -2.16
C PHE A 106 29.99 -1.09 -0.73
N GLY A 107 30.15 0.14 -0.24
CA GLY A 107 30.69 0.43 1.09
C GLY A 107 29.66 1.12 1.99
N PRO A 108 30.02 1.35 3.27
CA PRO A 108 29.15 2.01 4.26
C PRO A 108 28.76 3.46 3.91
N TRP A 109 29.37 4.03 2.87
CA TRP A 109 29.18 5.40 2.39
C TRP A 109 28.84 5.46 0.90
N SER A 110 28.49 4.33 0.26
CA SER A 110 28.04 4.34 -1.13
C SER A 110 26.78 5.20 -1.29
N ALA A 111 26.76 6.06 -2.30
CA ALA A 111 25.62 6.91 -2.61
C ALA A 111 24.41 6.06 -3.06
N ALA A 112 23.21 6.59 -2.92
CA ALA A 112 22.03 5.99 -3.53
C ALA A 112 22.19 5.93 -5.05
N GLY A 113 21.76 4.83 -5.67
CA GLY A 113 21.95 4.56 -7.10
C GLY A 113 23.35 4.08 -7.49
N SER A 114 24.24 3.78 -6.52
CA SER A 114 25.56 3.19 -6.83
C SER A 114 25.37 1.87 -7.59
N GLN A 115 26.17 1.66 -8.64
CA GLN A 115 26.05 0.48 -9.49
C GLN A 115 27.42 -0.13 -9.80
N GLU A 116 27.46 -1.46 -9.89
CA GLU A 116 28.61 -2.24 -10.32
C GLU A 116 28.22 -3.16 -11.48
N VAL A 117 29.09 -3.27 -12.47
CA VAL A 117 28.78 -3.91 -13.75
C VAL A 117 29.79 -5.00 -14.07
N PHE A 118 29.29 -6.18 -14.44
CA PHE A 118 30.12 -7.32 -14.83
C PHE A 118 29.63 -7.94 -16.14
N THR A 119 30.55 -8.49 -16.93
CA THR A 119 30.24 -9.22 -18.16
C THR A 119 30.76 -10.65 -18.03
N ALA A 120 29.89 -11.62 -18.28
CA ALA A 120 30.23 -13.03 -18.24
C ALA A 120 31.12 -13.41 -19.42
N ALA A 121 32.32 -13.90 -19.14
CA ALA A 121 33.22 -14.49 -20.14
C ALA A 121 32.84 -15.94 -20.46
N GLU A 122 32.25 -16.64 -19.49
CA GLU A 122 31.89 -18.06 -19.56
C GLU A 122 30.50 -18.32 -18.95
N GLU A 123 29.97 -19.53 -19.10
CA GLU A 123 28.74 -19.94 -18.42
C GLU A 123 28.95 -19.98 -16.89
N ALA A 124 28.07 -19.31 -16.15
CA ALA A 124 28.13 -19.29 -14.69
C ALA A 124 26.76 -19.00 -14.07
N VAL A 125 26.67 -19.12 -12.75
CA VAL A 125 25.54 -18.65 -11.94
C VAL A 125 26.04 -17.54 -11.03
N ALA A 126 25.47 -16.35 -11.17
CA ALA A 126 25.71 -15.23 -10.26
C ALA A 126 24.66 -15.23 -9.15
N LEU A 127 25.12 -15.29 -7.92
CA LEU A 127 24.31 -15.15 -6.71
C LEU A 127 24.60 -13.77 -6.12
N VAL A 128 23.62 -12.87 -6.19
CA VAL A 128 23.68 -11.55 -5.56
C VAL A 128 22.89 -11.60 -4.27
N ALA A 129 23.53 -11.28 -3.15
CA ALA A 129 22.89 -11.20 -1.85
C ALA A 129 22.97 -9.80 -1.26
N ALA A 130 21.98 -9.46 -0.44
CA ALA A 130 21.91 -8.19 0.28
C ALA A 130 22.06 -8.45 1.79
N PRO A 131 23.27 -8.45 2.37
CA PRO A 131 23.46 -8.62 3.81
C PRO A 131 22.61 -7.65 4.62
N ALA A 132 21.94 -8.16 5.65
CA ALA A 132 21.06 -7.36 6.50
C ALA A 132 21.32 -7.65 7.97
N ALA A 133 21.44 -6.58 8.76
CA ALA A 133 21.39 -6.62 10.21
C ALA A 133 20.09 -5.97 10.68
N PRO A 134 19.43 -6.51 11.73
CA PRO A 134 18.26 -5.86 12.33
C PRO A 134 18.58 -4.42 12.73
N MET A 135 17.73 -3.48 12.34
CA MET A 135 17.86 -2.09 12.77
C MET A 135 17.69 -1.99 14.29
N ASP A 136 18.61 -1.31 14.96
CA ASP A 136 18.44 -1.00 16.36
C ASP A 136 17.63 0.28 16.55
N VAL A 137 16.49 0.17 17.23
CA VAL A 137 15.49 1.24 17.38
C VAL A 137 16.03 2.45 18.13
N HIS A 138 17.02 2.24 19.01
CA HIS A 138 17.62 3.28 19.82
C HIS A 138 18.94 3.84 19.29
N ASP A 139 19.48 3.25 18.23
CA ASP A 139 20.70 3.74 17.59
C ASP A 139 20.34 4.88 16.62
N ALA A 140 20.75 6.10 16.96
CA ALA A 140 20.58 7.27 16.09
C ALA A 140 21.32 7.13 14.75
N THR A 141 22.34 6.26 14.66
CA THR A 141 23.14 6.01 13.46
C THR A 141 22.73 4.77 12.68
N ALA A 142 21.63 4.13 13.08
CA ALA A 142 21.17 2.89 12.48
C ALA A 142 21.02 3.01 10.95
N ASN A 143 21.51 1.99 10.25
CA ASN A 143 21.40 1.85 8.80
C ASN A 143 20.37 0.75 8.52
N PRO A 144 19.09 1.08 8.28
CA PRO A 144 18.10 0.05 7.99
C PRO A 144 18.49 -0.68 6.69
N PRO A 145 18.38 -2.02 6.67
CA PRO A 145 18.65 -2.79 5.47
C PRO A 145 17.61 -2.46 4.38
N SER A 146 18.04 -2.44 3.13
CA SER A 146 17.23 -2.04 1.97
C SER A 146 17.44 -2.97 0.78
N ASP A 147 16.51 -2.93 -0.18
CA ASP A 147 16.59 -3.74 -1.40
C ASP A 147 17.77 -3.31 -2.29
N LEU A 148 18.37 -4.29 -2.98
CA LEU A 148 19.18 -4.06 -4.19
C LEU A 148 18.36 -4.42 -5.43
N LEU A 149 18.79 -3.92 -6.59
CA LEU A 149 18.28 -4.33 -7.89
C LEU A 149 19.40 -5.01 -8.70
N LEU A 150 19.12 -6.20 -9.23
CA LEU A 150 19.98 -6.91 -10.16
C LEU A 150 19.36 -6.82 -11.55
N GLU A 151 20.06 -6.20 -12.49
CA GLU A 151 19.72 -6.21 -13.90
C GLU A 151 20.59 -7.21 -14.65
N VAL A 152 19.99 -7.96 -15.59
CA VAL A 152 20.70 -8.88 -16.48
C VAL A 152 20.36 -8.49 -17.91
N ARG A 153 21.37 -8.08 -18.66
CA ARG A 153 21.30 -7.83 -20.10
C ARG A 153 21.90 -9.01 -20.86
N ARG A 154 21.03 -9.80 -21.48
CA ARG A 154 21.37 -10.99 -22.27
C ARG A 154 22.13 -10.61 -23.55
N ALA A 155 23.26 -11.26 -23.80
CA ALA A 155 23.99 -11.11 -25.07
C ALA A 155 23.19 -11.66 -26.25
N THR A 156 22.47 -12.76 -26.02
CA THR A 156 21.48 -13.29 -26.95
C THR A 156 20.11 -13.14 -26.31
N PRO A 157 19.35 -12.08 -26.65
CA PRO A 157 17.99 -11.92 -26.16
C PRO A 157 17.17 -13.19 -26.39
N ARG A 158 16.36 -13.60 -25.40
CA ARG A 158 15.34 -14.62 -25.64
C ARG A 158 14.50 -14.18 -26.84
N ARG A 159 14.26 -15.07 -27.80
CA ARG A 159 13.32 -14.78 -28.89
C ARG A 159 12.00 -14.35 -28.23
N THR A 160 11.63 -13.09 -28.42
CA THR A 160 10.42 -12.48 -27.91
C THR A 160 9.20 -13.14 -28.55
N PHE A 161 8.71 -14.25 -27.99
CA PHE A 161 7.45 -14.88 -28.39
C PHE A 161 6.74 -15.66 -27.27
N GLU A 162 7.39 -15.99 -26.15
CA GLU A 162 6.70 -16.60 -25.01
C GLU A 162 6.72 -15.64 -23.81
N PRO A 163 5.55 -15.12 -23.41
CA PRO A 163 5.42 -14.34 -22.20
C PRO A 163 5.81 -15.18 -20.99
N LEU A 164 6.68 -14.65 -20.14
CA LEU A 164 7.12 -15.33 -18.92
C LEU A 164 5.99 -15.29 -17.88
N LEU A 165 5.39 -16.45 -17.62
CA LEU A 165 4.49 -16.63 -16.49
C LEU A 165 5.24 -16.39 -15.17
N PRO A 166 4.59 -15.84 -14.14
CA PRO A 166 5.15 -15.82 -12.80
C PRO A 166 5.39 -17.25 -12.31
N GLU A 167 6.42 -17.43 -11.46
CA GLU A 167 6.65 -18.70 -10.80
C GLU A 167 5.38 -19.18 -10.07
N PRO A 168 5.07 -20.49 -10.10
CA PRO A 168 3.94 -21.02 -9.34
C PRO A 168 4.04 -20.66 -7.85
N LEU A 169 2.93 -20.22 -7.25
CA LEU A 169 2.87 -19.87 -5.82
C LEU A 169 3.13 -21.10 -4.91
N ALA A 170 2.89 -22.29 -5.44
CA ALA A 170 3.20 -23.60 -4.89
C ALA A 170 3.17 -24.61 -6.06
N GLU A 171 3.48 -25.88 -5.79
CA GLU A 171 3.23 -26.94 -6.77
C GLU A 171 1.73 -26.98 -7.16
N PRO A 172 1.37 -26.74 -8.43
CA PRO A 172 -0.02 -26.77 -8.88
C PRO A 172 -0.54 -28.21 -8.98
N VAL A 173 -1.81 -28.42 -8.62
CA VAL A 173 -2.53 -29.66 -8.92
C VAL A 173 -3.11 -29.67 -10.33
N LEU A 174 -3.27 -28.49 -10.92
CA LEU A 174 -3.71 -28.26 -12.28
C LEU A 174 -2.96 -27.04 -12.82
N ASP A 175 -2.42 -27.13 -14.03
CA ASP A 175 -1.65 -26.05 -14.67
C ASP A 175 -2.04 -26.03 -16.16
N LEU A 176 -2.81 -25.02 -16.58
CA LEU A 176 -3.47 -24.99 -17.89
C LEU A 176 -3.30 -23.63 -18.56
N ARG A 177 -2.84 -23.66 -19.82
CA ARG A 177 -2.95 -22.53 -20.75
C ARG A 177 -4.32 -22.52 -21.42
N ILE A 178 -4.94 -21.36 -21.53
CA ILE A 178 -6.18 -21.17 -22.30
C ILE A 178 -5.84 -20.20 -23.42
N ASP A 179 -5.84 -20.73 -24.64
CA ASP A 179 -5.49 -19.99 -25.85
C ASP A 179 -6.48 -18.83 -26.07
N ALA A 180 -5.99 -17.72 -26.61
CA ALA A 180 -6.79 -16.57 -27.02
C ALA A 180 -8.03 -17.04 -27.79
N THR A 181 -9.16 -16.38 -27.57
CA THR A 181 -10.46 -16.70 -28.20
C THR A 181 -11.08 -18.04 -27.81
N SER A 182 -10.61 -18.69 -26.75
CA SER A 182 -11.10 -20.01 -26.31
C SER A 182 -11.47 -20.09 -24.82
N ALA A 183 -12.03 -21.22 -24.39
CA ALA A 183 -12.35 -21.51 -22.99
C ALA A 183 -11.96 -22.93 -22.57
N ARG A 184 -11.90 -23.13 -21.24
CA ARG A 184 -11.77 -24.45 -20.58
C ARG A 184 -12.67 -24.51 -19.35
N ALA A 185 -13.26 -25.67 -19.10
CA ALA A 185 -13.96 -26.01 -17.86
C ALA A 185 -13.13 -27.02 -17.06
N TYR A 186 -13.16 -26.92 -15.72
CA TYR A 186 -12.36 -27.73 -14.82
C TYR A 186 -13.01 -27.83 -13.44
N GLU A 187 -12.69 -28.90 -12.69
CA GLU A 187 -13.18 -29.09 -11.32
C GLU A 187 -12.23 -28.51 -10.28
N VAL A 188 -12.79 -27.96 -9.20
CA VAL A 188 -12.04 -27.43 -8.06
C VAL A 188 -12.70 -27.93 -6.78
N LYS A 189 -11.94 -28.60 -5.92
CA LYS A 189 -12.46 -29.10 -4.64
C LYS A 189 -12.50 -28.00 -3.59
N LYS A 190 -13.41 -28.12 -2.62
CA LYS A 190 -13.52 -27.18 -1.51
C LYS A 190 -12.16 -26.91 -0.85
N GLY A 191 -11.84 -25.63 -0.68
CA GLY A 191 -10.62 -25.15 -0.05
C GLY A 191 -9.41 -25.05 -0.98
N GLN A 192 -9.45 -25.60 -2.20
CA GLN A 192 -8.43 -25.36 -3.22
C GLN A 192 -8.46 -23.91 -3.69
N TYR A 193 -7.37 -23.48 -4.32
CA TYR A 193 -7.24 -22.12 -4.84
C TYR A 193 -7.13 -22.14 -6.35
N VAL A 194 -7.86 -21.27 -7.03
CA VAL A 194 -7.79 -21.03 -8.48
C VAL A 194 -7.05 -19.72 -8.69
N GLN A 195 -5.93 -19.77 -9.39
CA GLN A 195 -5.21 -18.60 -9.85
C GLN A 195 -5.51 -18.40 -11.34
N VAL A 196 -6.13 -17.27 -11.69
CA VAL A 196 -6.29 -16.83 -13.09
C VAL A 196 -5.28 -15.74 -13.36
N ILE A 197 -4.45 -15.93 -14.36
CA ILE A 197 -3.28 -15.08 -14.68
C ILE A 197 -3.49 -14.48 -16.06
N ASP A 198 -3.33 -13.16 -16.15
CA ASP A 198 -3.17 -12.46 -17.41
C ASP A 198 -1.72 -12.62 -17.87
N VAL A 199 -1.53 -13.23 -19.04
CA VAL A 199 -0.21 -13.63 -19.53
C VAL A 199 0.57 -12.44 -20.06
N GLU A 200 -0.06 -11.63 -20.90
CA GLU A 200 0.57 -10.52 -21.64
C GLU A 200 0.14 -9.15 -21.11
N GLY A 201 -0.74 -9.14 -20.11
CA GLY A 201 -1.42 -7.93 -19.68
C GLY A 201 -2.55 -7.57 -20.64
N ARG A 202 -3.49 -6.78 -20.15
CA ARG A 202 -4.64 -6.30 -20.92
C ARG A 202 -5.59 -7.36 -21.44
N GLN A 203 -5.48 -8.62 -21.02
CA GLN A 203 -6.42 -9.67 -21.41
C GLN A 203 -7.55 -9.77 -20.38
N CYS A 204 -8.79 -9.62 -20.83
CA CYS A 204 -9.96 -9.97 -20.03
C CYS A 204 -10.11 -11.50 -19.92
N SER A 205 -10.42 -11.97 -18.71
CA SER A 205 -10.85 -13.35 -18.50
C SER A 205 -12.23 -13.42 -17.87
N ASP A 206 -13.21 -13.95 -18.60
CA ASP A 206 -14.49 -14.28 -18.01
C ASP A 206 -14.35 -15.56 -17.18
N PHE A 207 -14.92 -15.54 -15.98
CA PHE A 207 -14.88 -16.64 -15.02
C PHE A 207 -16.28 -17.03 -14.56
N LEU A 208 -16.56 -18.33 -14.61
CA LEU A 208 -17.78 -18.94 -14.10
C LEU A 208 -17.43 -19.96 -13.02
N ALA A 209 -18.29 -20.07 -12.01
CA ALA A 209 -18.21 -21.11 -11.00
C ALA A 209 -19.62 -21.59 -10.64
N PHE A 210 -19.78 -22.90 -10.51
CA PHE A 210 -21.03 -23.56 -10.15
C PHE A 210 -20.78 -24.55 -9.03
N GLY A 211 -21.73 -24.71 -8.12
CA GLY A 211 -21.66 -25.75 -7.10
C GLY A 211 -21.74 -27.16 -7.73
N ALA A 212 -20.67 -27.94 -7.64
CA ALA A 212 -20.55 -29.24 -8.31
C ALA A 212 -21.63 -30.23 -7.84
N ARG A 213 -21.99 -30.19 -6.55
CA ARG A 213 -23.05 -31.06 -6.00
C ARG A 213 -24.43 -30.65 -6.49
N GLN A 214 -24.70 -29.35 -6.60
CA GLN A 214 -25.94 -28.84 -7.17
C GLN A 214 -26.08 -29.26 -8.64
N LEU A 215 -25.00 -29.13 -9.43
CA LEU A 215 -25.00 -29.58 -10.83
C LEU A 215 -25.29 -31.08 -10.96
N GLN A 216 -24.70 -31.93 -10.11
CA GLN A 216 -24.99 -33.37 -10.08
C GLN A 216 -26.48 -33.68 -9.77
N GLN A 217 -27.17 -32.75 -9.10
CA GLN A 217 -28.59 -32.84 -8.78
C GLN A 217 -29.48 -32.20 -9.86
N GLY A 218 -28.90 -31.73 -10.97
CA GLY A 218 -29.60 -31.02 -12.04
C GLY A 218 -30.00 -29.59 -11.66
N VAL A 219 -29.36 -29.02 -10.62
CA VAL A 219 -29.63 -27.67 -10.13
C VAL A 219 -28.48 -26.76 -10.56
N GLU A 220 -28.73 -25.92 -11.55
CA GLU A 220 -27.77 -24.93 -12.03
C GLU A 220 -27.80 -23.67 -11.17
N ARG A 221 -26.84 -23.55 -10.25
CA ARG A 221 -26.57 -22.32 -9.49
C ARG A 221 -25.12 -21.91 -9.71
N GLY A 222 -24.95 -20.78 -10.40
CA GLY A 222 -23.65 -20.19 -10.69
C GLY A 222 -23.45 -18.89 -9.94
N LEU A 223 -22.33 -18.21 -10.22
CA LEU A 223 -22.08 -16.86 -9.72
C LEU A 223 -23.23 -15.92 -10.10
N ASP A 224 -23.69 -15.13 -9.12
CA ASP A 224 -24.65 -14.06 -9.33
C ASP A 224 -24.10 -12.73 -8.85
N ALA A 225 -23.89 -11.83 -9.80
CA ALA A 225 -23.33 -10.51 -9.53
C ALA A 225 -24.32 -9.64 -8.74
N THR A 226 -25.63 -9.83 -8.89
CA THR A 226 -26.64 -9.04 -8.17
C THR A 226 -26.60 -9.34 -6.67
N THR A 227 -26.65 -10.62 -6.31
CA THR A 227 -26.55 -11.10 -4.94
C THR A 227 -25.19 -10.72 -4.34
N THR A 228 -24.12 -10.88 -5.13
CA THR A 228 -22.77 -10.49 -4.68
C THR A 228 -22.68 -9.00 -4.35
N ARG A 229 -23.16 -8.11 -5.22
CA ARG A 229 -23.15 -6.65 -4.96
C ARG A 229 -24.04 -6.29 -3.77
N TYR A 230 -25.17 -6.96 -3.59
CA TYR A 230 -26.06 -6.74 -2.45
C TYR A 230 -25.36 -7.03 -1.11
N PHE A 231 -24.69 -8.17 -0.97
CA PHE A 231 -24.02 -8.53 0.30
C PHE A 231 -22.69 -7.82 0.54
N THR A 232 -21.98 -7.46 -0.53
CA THR A 232 -20.67 -6.79 -0.41
C THR A 232 -20.78 -5.28 -0.37
N GLY A 233 -21.86 -4.68 -0.87
CA GLY A 233 -22.01 -3.24 -1.02
C GLY A 233 -20.97 -2.63 -1.98
N ARG A 234 -20.33 -3.45 -2.83
CA ARG A 234 -19.26 -3.05 -3.76
C ARG A 234 -19.58 -3.55 -5.15
N ALA A 235 -19.07 -2.86 -6.16
CA ALA A 235 -19.14 -3.29 -7.56
C ALA A 235 -18.56 -4.70 -7.75
N TYR A 236 -17.48 -5.02 -7.04
CA TYR A 236 -16.90 -6.36 -7.00
C TYR A 236 -16.20 -6.59 -5.65
N PRO A 237 -16.16 -7.84 -5.17
CA PRO A 237 -15.38 -8.26 -4.00
C PRO A 237 -13.89 -7.93 -4.11
N ARG A 238 -13.27 -7.61 -2.97
CA ARG A 238 -11.80 -7.48 -2.82
C ARG A 238 -11.34 -8.30 -1.62
N PRO A 239 -10.07 -8.75 -1.55
CA PRO A 239 -9.56 -9.42 -0.36
C PRO A 239 -9.91 -8.67 0.94
N GLY A 240 -10.31 -9.40 1.98
CA GLY A 240 -10.75 -8.83 3.26
C GLY A 240 -12.24 -9.03 3.53
N LEU A 241 -12.85 -8.10 4.28
CA LEU A 241 -14.20 -8.24 4.87
C LEU A 241 -15.31 -8.60 3.85
N HIS A 242 -15.23 -8.04 2.64
CA HIS A 242 -16.23 -8.20 1.58
C HIS A 242 -15.70 -9.01 0.39
N GLY A 243 -14.85 -10.01 0.66
CA GLY A 243 -14.09 -10.73 -0.37
C GLY A 243 -14.77 -11.94 -1.00
N LYS A 244 -16.10 -12.11 -0.93
CA LYS A 244 -16.78 -13.32 -1.44
C LYS A 244 -17.71 -13.03 -2.59
N PHE A 245 -17.74 -13.95 -3.55
CA PHE A 245 -18.77 -14.04 -4.58
C PHE A 245 -19.80 -15.10 -4.19
N TYR A 246 -21.06 -14.81 -4.52
CA TYR A 246 -22.23 -15.60 -4.12
C TYR A 246 -23.01 -16.09 -5.34
N ASP A 247 -23.79 -17.15 -5.16
CA ASP A 247 -24.84 -17.55 -6.09
C ASP A 247 -26.18 -16.86 -5.81
N GLU A 248 -27.20 -17.17 -6.61
CA GLU A 248 -28.57 -16.67 -6.48
C GLU A 248 -29.25 -17.02 -5.14
N GLU A 249 -28.73 -18.02 -4.42
CA GLU A 249 -29.23 -18.51 -3.12
C GLU A 249 -28.38 -17.98 -1.94
N ALA A 250 -27.57 -16.95 -2.19
CA ALA A 250 -26.66 -16.33 -1.23
C ALA A 250 -25.63 -17.30 -0.65
N GLN A 251 -25.31 -18.40 -1.34
CA GLN A 251 -24.25 -19.31 -0.94
C GLN A 251 -22.91 -18.81 -1.50
N PRO A 252 -21.86 -18.71 -0.68
CA PRO A 252 -20.55 -18.29 -1.17
C PRO A 252 -19.93 -19.39 -2.03
N LEU A 253 -19.48 -19.05 -3.24
CA LEU A 253 -18.81 -19.97 -4.15
C LEU A 253 -17.29 -19.82 -4.09
N VAL A 254 -16.79 -18.60 -4.19
CA VAL A 254 -15.36 -18.28 -4.12
C VAL A 254 -15.06 -17.08 -3.24
N GLU A 255 -13.90 -17.08 -2.61
CA GLU A 255 -13.34 -15.96 -1.82
C GLU A 255 -12.07 -15.43 -2.51
N VAL A 256 -11.99 -14.12 -2.71
CA VAL A 256 -10.80 -13.45 -3.26
C VAL A 256 -9.73 -13.41 -2.18
N VAL A 257 -8.64 -14.14 -2.41
CA VAL A 257 -7.48 -14.22 -1.50
C VAL A 257 -6.42 -13.23 -1.94
N ARG A 258 -6.09 -13.19 -3.23
CA ARG A 258 -5.18 -12.19 -3.78
C ARG A 258 -5.74 -11.56 -5.04
N ASP A 259 -5.45 -10.28 -5.21
CA ASP A 259 -5.81 -9.52 -6.40
C ASP A 259 -4.68 -8.52 -6.70
N THR A 260 -3.98 -8.71 -7.82
CA THR A 260 -2.88 -7.83 -8.21
C THR A 260 -3.29 -6.71 -9.18
N VAL A 261 -4.59 -6.63 -9.51
CA VAL A 261 -5.13 -5.68 -10.49
C VAL A 261 -6.08 -4.68 -9.81
N GLY A 262 -6.99 -5.14 -8.97
CA GLY A 262 -7.90 -4.29 -8.19
C GLY A 262 -9.12 -3.78 -8.95
N ARG A 263 -9.30 -4.19 -10.21
CA ARG A 263 -10.40 -3.83 -11.11
C ARG A 263 -10.86 -5.03 -11.94
N HIS A 264 -12.17 -5.27 -11.91
CA HIS A 264 -12.85 -6.33 -12.63
C HIS A 264 -14.26 -5.85 -12.97
N ASP A 265 -14.89 -6.50 -13.94
CA ASP A 265 -16.27 -6.26 -14.31
C ASP A 265 -17.20 -7.34 -13.73
N THR A 266 -18.34 -6.88 -13.20
CA THR A 266 -19.46 -7.75 -12.79
C THR A 266 -20.80 -7.21 -13.30
N PHE A 267 -20.78 -6.15 -14.12
CA PHE A 267 -21.97 -5.50 -14.66
C PHE A 267 -22.35 -6.09 -16.02
N GLY A 268 -21.35 -6.34 -16.86
CA GLY A 268 -21.51 -6.95 -18.17
C GLY A 268 -21.81 -8.45 -18.10
N LEU A 269 -22.30 -8.97 -19.21
CA LEU A 269 -22.26 -10.41 -19.47
C LEU A 269 -20.90 -10.75 -20.09
N ALA A 270 -20.55 -12.04 -20.10
CA ALA A 270 -19.56 -12.51 -21.04
C ALA A 270 -20.00 -12.13 -22.47
N CYS A 271 -19.06 -11.75 -23.33
CA CYS A 271 -19.40 -11.36 -24.70
C CYS A 271 -20.19 -12.48 -25.41
N ASN A 272 -21.10 -12.09 -26.31
CA ASN A 272 -22.07 -12.99 -26.92
C ASN A 272 -22.37 -12.59 -28.37
N ALA A 273 -22.95 -13.51 -29.13
CA ALA A 273 -23.26 -13.29 -30.55
C ALA A 273 -24.11 -12.04 -30.80
N LYS A 274 -25.12 -11.78 -29.95
CA LYS A 274 -25.99 -10.60 -30.10
C LYS A 274 -25.21 -9.29 -29.98
N TYR A 275 -24.30 -9.19 -29.00
CA TYR A 275 -23.46 -8.00 -28.82
C TYR A 275 -22.70 -7.67 -30.11
N TYR A 276 -22.02 -8.66 -30.68
CA TYR A 276 -21.26 -8.47 -31.92
C TYR A 276 -22.15 -8.18 -33.13
N GLU A 277 -23.29 -8.86 -33.26
CA GLU A 277 -24.25 -8.60 -34.34
C GLU A 277 -24.78 -7.16 -34.33
N ASP A 278 -25.15 -6.64 -33.16
CA ASP A 278 -25.63 -5.26 -32.99
C ASP A 278 -24.53 -4.24 -33.33
N MET A 279 -23.26 -4.58 -33.08
CA MET A 279 -22.09 -3.78 -33.44
C MET A 279 -21.66 -3.92 -34.91
N GLY A 280 -22.29 -4.82 -35.67
CA GLY A 280 -22.01 -5.03 -37.10
C GLY A 280 -20.98 -6.11 -37.43
N TYR A 281 -20.67 -7.00 -36.47
CA TYR A 281 -19.70 -8.09 -36.58
C TYR A 281 -20.35 -9.48 -36.43
N PRO A 282 -21.27 -9.88 -37.33
CA PRO A 282 -21.95 -11.17 -37.23
C PRO A 282 -20.96 -12.35 -37.35
N GLY A 283 -21.14 -13.37 -36.50
CA GLY A 283 -20.30 -14.56 -36.49
C GLY A 283 -18.95 -14.40 -35.77
N HIS A 284 -18.72 -13.26 -35.11
CA HIS A 284 -17.55 -13.05 -34.28
C HIS A 284 -17.47 -14.10 -33.15
N PRO A 285 -16.29 -14.71 -32.88
CA PRO A 285 -16.09 -15.59 -31.74
C PRO A 285 -16.47 -14.89 -30.43
N ASN A 286 -17.04 -15.62 -29.47
CA ASN A 286 -17.48 -15.02 -28.22
C ASN A 286 -17.37 -15.99 -27.03
N CYS A 287 -17.22 -15.44 -25.83
CA CYS A 287 -17.06 -16.20 -24.59
C CYS A 287 -18.28 -17.04 -24.25
N THR A 288 -19.48 -16.55 -24.57
CA THR A 288 -20.72 -17.27 -24.27
C THR A 288 -20.80 -18.61 -24.99
N ASP A 289 -20.51 -18.62 -26.29
CA ASP A 289 -20.50 -19.85 -27.10
C ASP A 289 -19.35 -20.77 -26.68
N ASN A 290 -18.18 -20.20 -26.39
CA ASN A 290 -17.05 -20.94 -25.84
C ASN A 290 -17.42 -21.65 -24.52
N PHE A 291 -18.14 -20.99 -23.62
CA PHE A 291 -18.61 -21.60 -22.38
C PHE A 291 -19.67 -22.67 -22.63
N ASN A 292 -20.65 -22.42 -23.49
CA ASN A 292 -21.69 -23.40 -23.84
C ASN A 292 -21.06 -24.72 -24.33
N GLU A 293 -20.02 -24.64 -25.16
CA GLU A 293 -19.30 -25.82 -25.66
C GLU A 293 -18.61 -26.59 -24.52
N LYS A 294 -17.89 -25.89 -23.62
CA LYS A 294 -17.08 -26.55 -22.59
C LYS A 294 -17.88 -27.02 -21.37
N LEU A 295 -18.97 -26.34 -21.02
CA LEU A 295 -19.81 -26.68 -19.87
C LEU A 295 -20.85 -27.76 -20.17
N GLY A 296 -21.16 -28.03 -21.45
CA GLY A 296 -22.09 -29.08 -21.84
C GLY A 296 -21.70 -30.47 -21.30
N GLY A 297 -20.40 -30.75 -21.16
CA GLY A 297 -19.89 -32.00 -20.56
C GLY A 297 -20.22 -32.17 -19.07
N TYR A 298 -20.60 -31.09 -18.38
CA TYR A 298 -21.02 -31.09 -16.98
C TYR A 298 -22.54 -31.02 -16.81
N GLY A 299 -23.30 -31.16 -17.90
CA GLY A 299 -24.76 -31.10 -17.88
C GLY A 299 -25.34 -29.70 -17.69
N VAL A 300 -24.53 -28.65 -17.89
CA VAL A 300 -24.98 -27.25 -17.85
C VAL A 300 -25.62 -26.89 -19.18
N ALA A 301 -26.85 -26.37 -19.14
CA ALA A 301 -27.57 -25.94 -20.33
C ALA A 301 -26.92 -24.70 -20.98
N ALA A 302 -26.91 -24.69 -22.32
CA ALA A 302 -26.42 -23.55 -23.09
C ALA A 302 -27.30 -22.30 -22.86
N ARG A 303 -26.67 -21.13 -22.82
CA ARG A 303 -27.34 -19.82 -22.62
C ARG A 303 -26.93 -18.84 -23.72
N ALA A 304 -27.80 -17.87 -23.99
CA ALA A 304 -27.52 -16.78 -24.94
C ALA A 304 -26.58 -15.70 -24.37
N GLY A 305 -26.29 -15.75 -23.07
CA GLY A 305 -25.36 -14.88 -22.39
C GLY A 305 -25.12 -15.35 -20.96
N TRP A 306 -23.89 -15.23 -20.48
CA TRP A 306 -23.49 -15.66 -19.14
C TRP A 306 -23.18 -14.48 -18.22
N PRO A 307 -23.75 -14.42 -17.00
CA PRO A 307 -23.35 -13.43 -15.99
C PRO A 307 -22.01 -13.86 -15.37
N ALA A 308 -20.93 -13.60 -16.09
CA ALA A 308 -19.58 -13.98 -15.68
C ALA A 308 -18.94 -12.93 -14.76
N LEU A 309 -17.95 -13.39 -14.00
CA LEU A 309 -16.96 -12.50 -13.40
C LEU A 309 -15.91 -12.20 -14.48
N ASN A 310 -15.95 -11.00 -15.04
CA ASN A 310 -15.06 -10.56 -16.10
C ASN A 310 -13.78 -9.99 -15.46
N LEU A 311 -12.85 -10.89 -15.13
CA LEU A 311 -11.60 -10.54 -14.49
C LEU A 311 -10.76 -9.64 -15.40
N PHE A 312 -10.16 -8.60 -14.79
CA PHE A 312 -9.25 -7.63 -15.39
C PHE A 312 -9.95 -6.54 -16.20
N TYR A 313 -11.17 -6.81 -16.67
CA TYR A 313 -11.91 -5.83 -17.45
C TYR A 313 -12.33 -4.60 -16.66
N ASN A 314 -12.11 -3.42 -17.24
CA ASN A 314 -12.39 -2.14 -16.63
C ASN A 314 -13.73 -1.58 -17.10
N THR A 315 -14.71 -1.69 -16.21
CA THR A 315 -16.03 -1.09 -16.39
C THR A 315 -16.36 -0.08 -15.30
N ALA A 316 -17.10 0.95 -15.67
CA ALA A 316 -17.63 1.95 -14.75
C ALA A 316 -18.94 2.54 -15.27
N PHE A 317 -19.61 3.33 -14.44
CA PHE A 317 -20.68 4.22 -14.88
C PHE A 317 -20.19 5.65 -14.81
N ASP A 318 -20.40 6.42 -15.87
CA ASP A 318 -20.13 7.85 -15.89
C ASP A 318 -21.24 8.68 -15.22
N ASP A 319 -21.09 10.00 -15.24
CA ASP A 319 -22.05 10.93 -14.66
C ASP A 319 -23.41 10.94 -15.38
N ASP A 320 -23.46 10.47 -16.64
CA ASP A 320 -24.69 10.28 -17.43
C ASP A 320 -25.30 8.88 -17.23
N HIS A 321 -24.77 8.13 -16.26
CA HIS A 321 -25.17 6.76 -15.93
C HIS A 321 -25.00 5.76 -17.09
N GLN A 322 -24.05 6.03 -17.99
CA GLN A 322 -23.69 5.13 -19.09
C GLN A 322 -22.64 4.13 -18.61
N LEU A 323 -22.82 2.86 -18.97
CA LEU A 323 -21.77 1.86 -18.79
C LEU A 323 -20.65 2.15 -19.78
N ILE A 324 -19.45 2.39 -19.26
CA ILE A 324 -18.24 2.64 -20.05
C ILE A 324 -17.27 1.47 -19.93
N PHE A 325 -16.50 1.27 -21.00
CA PHE A 325 -15.48 0.24 -21.15
C PHE A 325 -14.12 0.90 -21.38
N ASP A 326 -13.09 0.41 -20.71
CA ASP A 326 -11.72 0.91 -20.83
C ASP A 326 -10.70 -0.24 -20.87
N GLU A 327 -9.48 0.06 -21.33
CA GLU A 327 -8.39 -0.92 -21.39
C GLU A 327 -8.11 -1.49 -19.99
N PRO A 328 -7.94 -2.82 -19.82
CA PRO A 328 -7.65 -3.41 -18.51
C PRO A 328 -6.37 -2.85 -17.87
N TRP A 329 -6.34 -2.78 -16.54
CA TRP A 329 -5.16 -2.35 -15.78
C TRP A 329 -4.10 -3.45 -15.62
N SER A 330 -4.46 -4.69 -15.95
CA SER A 330 -3.59 -5.85 -15.79
C SER A 330 -2.32 -5.74 -16.63
N ARG A 331 -1.21 -6.13 -16.02
CA ARG A 331 0.12 -6.24 -16.63
C ARG A 331 0.48 -7.71 -16.86
N PRO A 332 1.49 -8.02 -17.69
CA PRO A 332 1.98 -9.39 -17.81
C PRO A 332 2.24 -10.03 -16.44
N GLY A 333 1.60 -11.17 -16.19
CA GLY A 333 1.74 -11.94 -14.96
C GLY A 333 0.86 -11.47 -13.78
N ASP A 334 0.06 -10.41 -13.94
CA ASP A 334 -0.95 -10.05 -12.94
C ASP A 334 -2.01 -11.17 -12.84
N TYR A 335 -2.58 -11.34 -11.64
CA TYR A 335 -3.48 -12.45 -11.37
C TYR A 335 -4.50 -12.16 -10.27
N VAL A 336 -5.57 -12.96 -10.27
CA VAL A 336 -6.49 -13.12 -9.14
C VAL A 336 -6.37 -14.54 -8.60
N LEU A 337 -6.27 -14.66 -7.27
CA LEU A 337 -6.27 -15.94 -6.55
C LEU A 337 -7.58 -16.06 -5.76
N LEU A 338 -8.40 -17.04 -6.15
CA LEU A 338 -9.71 -17.33 -5.57
C LEU A 338 -9.64 -18.62 -4.77
N ARG A 339 -10.24 -18.68 -3.58
CA ARG A 339 -10.41 -19.91 -2.79
C ARG A 339 -11.81 -20.47 -2.98
N ALA A 340 -11.92 -21.75 -3.32
CA ALA A 340 -13.19 -22.44 -3.43
C ALA A 340 -13.84 -22.65 -2.05
N MET A 341 -15.08 -22.18 -1.89
CA MET A 341 -15.84 -22.27 -0.63
C MET A 341 -16.65 -23.58 -0.53
N THR A 342 -16.88 -24.22 -1.66
CA THR A 342 -17.53 -25.53 -1.84
C THR A 342 -16.82 -26.30 -2.96
N ASP A 343 -17.29 -27.51 -3.28
CA ASP A 343 -16.84 -28.22 -4.48
C ASP A 343 -17.44 -27.54 -5.72
N LEU A 344 -16.62 -27.18 -6.69
CA LEU A 344 -16.99 -26.35 -7.83
C LEU A 344 -16.69 -27.02 -9.17
N VAL A 345 -17.54 -26.74 -10.16
CA VAL A 345 -17.17 -26.76 -11.59
C VAL A 345 -16.94 -25.31 -11.99
N CYS A 346 -15.73 -25.00 -12.45
CA CYS A 346 -15.35 -23.67 -12.91
C CYS A 346 -15.16 -23.67 -14.43
N ALA A 347 -15.28 -22.51 -15.05
CA ALA A 347 -14.84 -22.28 -16.41
C ALA A 347 -14.18 -20.90 -16.54
N SER A 348 -13.14 -20.83 -17.37
CA SER A 348 -12.45 -19.59 -17.70
C SER A 348 -12.33 -19.46 -19.22
N SER A 349 -12.50 -18.25 -19.74
CA SER A 349 -12.24 -17.91 -21.15
C SER A 349 -11.15 -16.85 -21.27
N ALA A 350 -10.36 -16.94 -22.34
CA ALA A 350 -9.60 -15.80 -22.86
C ALA A 350 -10.53 -15.06 -23.84
N CYS A 351 -11.02 -13.89 -23.42
CA CYS A 351 -11.98 -13.11 -24.19
C CYS A 351 -11.49 -12.82 -25.62
N PRO A 352 -12.30 -13.11 -26.67
CA PRO A 352 -11.94 -12.85 -28.06
C PRO A 352 -12.14 -11.41 -28.50
N ASP A 353 -12.69 -10.53 -27.65
CA ASP A 353 -13.11 -9.21 -28.09
C ASP A 353 -11.94 -8.36 -28.59
N ASP A 354 -12.00 -7.97 -29.85
CA ASP A 354 -11.05 -7.09 -30.50
C ASP A 354 -11.71 -5.84 -31.11
N ILE A 355 -12.99 -5.60 -30.83
CA ILE A 355 -13.75 -4.46 -31.37
C ILE A 355 -13.91 -3.33 -30.35
N ASP A 356 -13.65 -3.61 -29.07
CA ASP A 356 -13.66 -2.63 -27.99
C ASP A 356 -12.40 -2.74 -27.08
N PRO A 357 -12.25 -1.85 -26.08
CA PRO A 357 -11.06 -1.83 -25.21
C PRO A 357 -10.85 -3.09 -24.34
N SER A 358 -11.77 -4.06 -24.29
CA SER A 358 -11.74 -5.24 -23.40
C SER A 358 -10.42 -5.97 -23.34
N ASN A 359 -9.77 -6.12 -24.49
CA ASN A 359 -8.47 -6.76 -24.61
C ASN A 359 -7.40 -5.81 -25.19
N ALA A 360 -7.62 -4.50 -25.03
CA ALA A 360 -6.89 -3.46 -25.77
C ALA A 360 -6.78 -3.77 -27.27
N TRP A 361 -7.89 -4.25 -27.87
CA TRP A 361 -8.01 -4.66 -29.27
C TRP A 361 -7.07 -5.79 -29.73
N VAL A 362 -6.38 -6.47 -28.81
CA VAL A 362 -5.44 -7.56 -29.13
C VAL A 362 -5.67 -8.73 -28.15
N PRO A 363 -6.54 -9.69 -28.50
CA PRO A 363 -6.74 -10.90 -27.70
C PRO A 363 -5.44 -11.69 -27.54
N THR A 364 -5.13 -12.06 -26.30
CA THR A 364 -4.00 -12.89 -25.90
C THR A 364 -4.48 -14.02 -25.00
N ASP A 365 -3.56 -14.90 -24.61
CA ASP A 365 -3.89 -16.06 -23.79
C ASP A 365 -4.07 -15.69 -22.32
N ILE A 366 -4.73 -16.58 -21.57
CA ILE A 366 -4.70 -16.57 -20.11
C ILE A 366 -4.11 -17.86 -19.58
N HIS A 367 -3.76 -17.87 -18.31
CA HIS A 367 -3.24 -19.06 -17.65
C HIS A 367 -3.96 -19.35 -16.34
N VAL A 368 -4.31 -20.61 -16.10
CA VAL A 368 -5.03 -21.04 -14.91
C VAL A 368 -4.22 -22.08 -14.15
N ARG A 369 -4.04 -21.84 -12.84
CA ARG A 369 -3.45 -22.81 -11.91
C ARG A 369 -4.43 -23.14 -10.80
N VAL A 370 -4.47 -24.40 -10.37
CA VAL A 370 -5.17 -24.80 -9.14
C VAL A 370 -4.15 -25.29 -8.12
N TYR A 371 -4.31 -24.86 -6.87
CA TYR A 371 -3.46 -25.25 -5.75
C TYR A 371 -4.22 -26.07 -4.70
N ASP A 372 -3.51 -27.01 -4.07
CA ASP A 372 -4.04 -27.88 -3.03
C ASP A 372 -4.54 -27.11 -1.80
N ALA A 373 -5.65 -27.56 -1.20
CA ALA A 373 -6.28 -26.92 -0.04
C ALA A 373 -5.42 -26.90 1.23
N ARG A 374 -4.37 -27.74 1.31
CA ARG A 374 -3.38 -27.76 2.40
C ARG A 374 -2.39 -26.59 2.30
N ARG A 375 -2.33 -25.90 1.15
CA ARG A 375 -1.52 -24.69 1.00
C ARG A 375 -2.20 -23.52 1.69
N SER A 376 -1.38 -22.61 2.20
CA SER A 376 -1.84 -21.38 2.83
C SER A 376 -1.23 -20.20 2.08
N PHE A 377 -2.09 -19.31 1.58
CA PHE A 377 -1.68 -18.09 0.93
C PHE A 377 -2.16 -16.90 1.76
N SER A 378 -1.28 -15.94 2.00
CA SER A 378 -1.67 -14.68 2.63
C SER A 378 -2.67 -13.93 1.76
N MET A 379 -3.70 -13.36 2.40
CA MET A 379 -4.52 -12.35 1.74
C MET A 379 -3.65 -11.18 1.32
N ALA A 380 -3.78 -10.72 0.08
CA ALA A 380 -3.00 -9.58 -0.39
C ALA A 380 -3.63 -8.83 -1.56
N ILE A 381 -3.37 -7.53 -1.63
CA ILE A 381 -3.64 -6.68 -2.79
C ILE A 381 -2.30 -6.13 -3.28
N ALA A 382 -2.10 -6.02 -4.59
CA ALA A 382 -0.92 -5.34 -5.11
C ALA A 382 -1.07 -3.82 -5.06
N HIS A 383 0.00 -3.14 -4.69
CA HIS A 383 0.17 -1.70 -4.86
C HIS A 383 1.43 -1.44 -5.68
N ARG A 384 1.48 -0.30 -6.35
CA ARG A 384 2.65 0.18 -7.10
C ARG A 384 2.87 1.61 -6.68
N VAL A 385 4.09 1.91 -6.22
CA VAL A 385 4.44 3.25 -5.70
C VAL A 385 4.52 4.26 -6.84
N THR A 386 4.98 3.84 -8.01
CA THR A 386 4.98 4.62 -9.26
C THR A 386 4.31 3.82 -10.37
N PRO A 387 3.88 4.47 -11.47
CA PRO A 387 3.34 3.75 -12.62
C PRO A 387 4.30 2.68 -13.16
N GLU A 388 5.61 2.87 -13.07
CA GLU A 388 6.63 1.96 -13.59
C GLU A 388 7.04 0.86 -12.60
N ALA A 389 6.68 0.99 -11.32
CA ALA A 389 7.10 0.04 -10.29
C ALA A 389 6.47 -1.35 -10.46
N GLU A 390 7.24 -2.38 -10.09
CA GLU A 390 6.74 -3.74 -9.91
C GLU A 390 5.71 -3.79 -8.77
N PRO A 391 4.69 -4.67 -8.85
CA PRO A 391 3.69 -4.80 -7.79
C PRO A 391 4.31 -5.30 -6.49
N THR A 392 4.02 -4.59 -5.41
CA THR A 392 4.28 -5.05 -4.05
C THR A 392 2.98 -5.51 -3.42
N LEU A 393 2.97 -6.74 -2.89
CA LEU A 393 1.80 -7.26 -2.19
C LEU A 393 1.66 -6.62 -0.81
N SER A 394 0.42 -6.35 -0.41
CA SER A 394 0.10 -5.87 0.93
C SER A 394 0.56 -6.88 2.00
N LYS A 395 1.12 -6.38 3.09
CA LYS A 395 1.77 -7.16 4.14
C LYS A 395 0.95 -7.16 5.44
N GLN A 396 1.35 -8.03 6.35
CA GLN A 396 0.87 -8.00 7.74
C GLN A 396 1.87 -7.25 8.60
N THR A 397 1.38 -6.53 9.61
CA THR A 397 2.24 -5.98 10.65
C THR A 397 2.71 -7.11 11.59
N ALA A 398 3.73 -6.83 12.38
CA ALA A 398 4.21 -7.80 13.38
C ALA A 398 3.27 -7.94 14.59
N PHE A 399 2.29 -7.04 14.74
CA PHE A 399 1.21 -7.17 15.72
C PHE A 399 0.04 -8.01 15.20
N ALA A 400 0.00 -8.36 13.90
CA ALA A 400 -1.07 -9.12 13.28
C ALA A 400 -1.43 -10.44 14.01
N PRO A 401 -0.50 -11.23 14.56
CA PRO A 401 -0.85 -12.43 15.32
C PRO A 401 -1.73 -12.14 16.55
N ARG A 402 -1.62 -10.94 17.15
CA ARG A 402 -2.41 -10.52 18.30
C ARG A 402 -3.71 -9.86 17.88
N THR A 403 -3.68 -8.98 16.88
CA THR A 403 -4.90 -8.29 16.42
C THR A 403 -5.87 -9.23 15.73
N ARG A 404 -5.39 -10.22 14.94
CA ARG A 404 -6.23 -11.24 14.29
C ARG A 404 -6.90 -12.21 15.26
N ALA A 405 -6.37 -12.34 16.47
CA ALA A 405 -7.03 -13.12 17.52
C ALA A 405 -8.25 -12.37 18.10
N LEU A 406 -8.34 -11.05 17.90
CA LEU A 406 -9.36 -10.18 18.48
C LEU A 406 -10.44 -9.74 17.48
N THR A 407 -10.19 -9.89 16.18
CA THR A 407 -11.13 -9.49 15.14
C THR A 407 -10.92 -10.23 13.82
N ARG A 408 -11.96 -10.30 13.00
CA ARG A 408 -11.86 -10.65 11.57
C ARG A 408 -12.06 -9.45 10.64
N GLN A 409 -12.36 -8.27 11.19
CA GLN A 409 -12.65 -7.06 10.42
C GLN A 409 -11.35 -6.32 10.09
N PHE A 410 -10.75 -6.69 8.96
CA PHE A 410 -9.57 -6.03 8.43
C PHE A 410 -9.90 -5.24 7.17
N THR A 411 -9.28 -4.07 7.04
CA THR A 411 -9.19 -3.32 5.80
C THR A 411 -7.73 -3.22 5.38
N GLU A 412 -7.53 -3.04 4.07
CA GLU A 412 -6.25 -2.67 3.53
C GLU A 412 -6.05 -1.16 3.75
N TYR A 413 -4.87 -0.80 4.24
CA TYR A 413 -4.42 0.57 4.40
C TYR A 413 -3.01 0.67 3.81
N ARG A 414 -2.92 1.16 2.58
CA ARG A 414 -1.67 1.49 1.87
C ARG A 414 -0.62 0.40 2.06
N GLY A 415 -0.80 -0.77 1.47
CA GLY A 415 0.14 -1.90 1.55
C GLY A 415 0.12 -2.70 2.85
N PHE A 416 -0.77 -2.44 3.83
CA PHE A 416 -0.86 -3.23 5.07
C PHE A 416 -2.28 -3.58 5.47
N TRP A 417 -2.45 -4.73 6.14
CA TRP A 417 -3.72 -5.12 6.74
C TRP A 417 -3.85 -4.57 8.17
N LEU A 418 -4.87 -3.76 8.41
CA LEU A 418 -5.18 -3.20 9.74
C LEU A 418 -6.61 -3.53 10.20
N PRO A 419 -6.83 -3.67 11.52
CA PRO A 419 -8.16 -3.75 12.11
C PRO A 419 -9.00 -2.51 11.81
N ASP A 420 -10.17 -2.70 11.22
CA ASP A 420 -11.14 -1.63 11.00
C ASP A 420 -12.00 -1.40 12.25
N SER A 421 -12.40 -2.51 12.90
CA SER A 421 -12.98 -2.54 14.25
C SER A 421 -12.72 -3.91 14.91
N TYR A 422 -13.01 -4.03 16.21
CA TYR A 422 -12.84 -5.26 16.98
C TYR A 422 -14.16 -5.90 17.36
N ASP A 423 -14.32 -7.19 17.05
CA ASP A 423 -15.61 -7.92 17.11
C ASP A 423 -16.29 -7.85 18.49
N ASN A 424 -15.53 -7.82 19.59
CA ASN A 424 -16.07 -7.79 20.96
C ASN A 424 -16.38 -6.38 21.49
N HIS A 425 -16.01 -5.33 20.78
CA HIS A 425 -16.14 -3.94 21.24
C HIS A 425 -16.99 -3.11 20.30
N GLY A 426 -16.68 -3.17 19.00
CA GLY A 426 -17.21 -2.29 17.98
C GLY A 426 -16.74 -0.83 18.14
N PRO A 427 -16.86 -0.01 17.08
CA PRO A 427 -16.26 1.33 17.03
C PRO A 427 -16.67 2.27 18.17
N GLN A 428 -17.90 2.14 18.68
CA GLN A 428 -18.40 2.99 19.76
C GLN A 428 -17.73 2.70 21.11
N ALA A 429 -17.57 1.42 21.48
CA ALA A 429 -16.93 1.08 22.75
C ALA A 429 -15.43 1.41 22.72
N GLU A 430 -14.78 1.19 21.57
CA GLU A 430 -13.38 1.55 21.34
C GLU A 430 -13.16 3.08 21.46
N TYR A 431 -14.05 3.88 20.87
CA TYR A 431 -14.06 5.33 21.00
C TYR A 431 -14.15 5.78 22.47
N TRP A 432 -15.12 5.25 23.23
CA TRP A 432 -15.30 5.63 24.64
C TRP A 432 -14.12 5.19 25.50
N ALA A 433 -13.52 4.04 25.22
CA ALA A 433 -12.30 3.62 25.89
C ALA A 433 -11.14 4.60 25.67
N CYS A 434 -10.94 5.10 24.45
CA CYS A 434 -9.93 6.12 24.17
C CYS A 434 -10.22 7.44 24.90
N ARG A 435 -11.48 7.91 24.89
CA ARG A 435 -11.86 9.19 25.52
C ARG A 435 -11.79 9.17 27.05
N GLU A 436 -12.17 8.06 27.67
CA GLU A 436 -12.36 7.99 29.13
C GLU A 436 -11.25 7.22 29.87
N ARG A 437 -10.52 6.35 29.17
CA ARG A 437 -9.59 5.39 29.77
C ARG A 437 -8.28 5.32 28.99
N ALA A 438 -8.04 4.21 28.31
CA ALA A 438 -6.93 4.02 27.39
C ALA A 438 -7.35 3.10 26.25
N ALA A 439 -6.73 3.31 25.10
CA ALA A 439 -6.90 2.54 23.89
C ALA A 439 -5.55 2.25 23.22
N VAL A 440 -5.40 1.10 22.58
CA VAL A 440 -4.18 0.70 21.85
C VAL A 440 -4.46 0.43 20.38
N MET A 441 -3.66 1.03 19.50
CA MET A 441 -3.81 0.91 18.04
C MET A 441 -2.48 0.55 17.38
N ASP A 442 -2.52 -0.27 16.33
CA ASP A 442 -1.37 -0.52 15.46
C ASP A 442 -1.18 0.61 14.42
N LEU A 443 -0.04 1.28 14.48
CA LEU A 443 0.36 2.36 13.55
C LEU A 443 1.59 1.97 12.71
N SER A 444 1.96 0.69 12.71
CA SER A 444 3.09 0.17 11.92
C SER A 444 3.05 0.55 10.43
N PRO A 445 1.88 0.69 9.78
CA PRO A 445 1.83 1.07 8.37
C PRO A 445 2.23 2.51 8.02
N LEU A 446 2.39 3.42 8.98
CA LEU A 446 2.95 4.75 8.67
C LEU A 446 4.34 4.58 8.06
N ARG A 447 4.65 5.34 7.00
CA ARG A 447 5.89 5.18 6.23
C ARG A 447 7.04 5.86 6.92
N LYS A 448 8.08 5.08 7.23
CA LYS A 448 9.22 5.52 8.03
C LYS A 448 10.45 5.51 7.14
N PHE A 449 11.15 6.63 7.12
CA PHE A 449 12.41 6.79 6.41
C PHE A 449 13.47 7.36 7.36
N GLU A 450 14.62 6.69 7.45
CA GLU A 450 15.80 7.27 8.07
C GLU A 450 16.48 8.18 7.05
N VAL A 451 16.51 9.48 7.35
CA VAL A 451 17.19 10.50 6.54
C VAL A 451 18.50 10.81 7.24
N THR A 452 19.59 10.26 6.71
CA THR A 452 20.91 10.26 7.36
C THR A 452 21.97 10.91 6.49
N GLY A 453 23.02 11.43 7.12
CA GLY A 453 24.17 12.02 6.45
C GLY A 453 24.32 13.53 6.68
N PRO A 454 25.49 14.10 6.37
CA PRO A 454 25.77 15.54 6.53
C PRO A 454 24.73 16.47 5.88
N ASP A 455 24.13 16.05 4.75
CA ASP A 455 23.19 16.87 4.00
C ASP A 455 21.72 16.62 4.40
N ALA A 456 21.46 15.77 5.40
CA ALA A 456 20.11 15.39 5.84
C ALA A 456 19.27 16.59 6.31
N GLU A 457 19.84 17.47 7.14
CA GLU A 457 19.14 18.68 7.60
C GLU A 457 18.84 19.62 6.43
N ALA A 458 19.77 19.74 5.47
CA ALA A 458 19.62 20.58 4.29
C ALA A 458 18.49 20.07 3.38
N LEU A 459 18.44 18.77 3.11
CA LEU A 459 17.37 18.14 2.34
C LEU A 459 16.00 18.40 2.97
N LEU A 460 15.84 18.07 4.26
CA LEU A 460 14.57 18.25 4.96
C LEU A 460 14.19 19.73 5.10
N GLN A 461 15.17 20.62 5.28
CA GLN A 461 14.94 22.06 5.29
C GLN A 461 14.44 22.57 3.92
N ALA A 462 14.93 22.04 2.82
CA ALA A 462 14.51 22.45 1.48
C ALA A 462 13.17 21.84 1.03
N THR A 463 12.72 20.77 1.67
CA THR A 463 11.57 19.98 1.19
C THR A 463 10.30 20.11 2.03
N LEU A 464 10.43 20.50 3.29
CA LEU A 464 9.31 20.59 4.23
C LEU A 464 8.90 22.03 4.48
N THR A 465 7.66 22.30 4.87
CA THR A 465 7.23 23.68 5.18
C THR A 465 7.77 24.19 6.53
N ARG A 466 8.00 23.30 7.51
CA ARG A 466 8.56 23.66 8.82
C ARG A 466 10.05 23.98 8.76
N ASN A 467 10.52 24.77 9.73
CA ASN A 467 11.94 25.07 9.89
C ASN A 467 12.62 23.94 10.70
N ILE A 468 13.29 23.04 9.98
CA ILE A 468 13.96 21.85 10.52
C ILE A 468 15.18 22.23 11.37
N ARG A 469 15.90 23.29 10.98
CA ARG A 469 17.06 23.80 11.73
C ARG A 469 16.73 24.23 13.16
N LYS A 470 15.46 24.51 13.47
CA LYS A 470 14.99 24.89 14.82
C LYS A 470 14.63 23.71 15.71
N LEU A 471 14.59 22.49 15.18
CA LEU A 471 14.31 21.30 16.00
C LEU A 471 15.50 21.04 16.91
N SER A 472 15.23 20.80 18.18
CA SER A 472 16.23 20.30 19.14
C SER A 472 16.33 18.77 19.05
N HIS A 473 17.43 18.19 19.52
CA HIS A 473 17.50 16.72 19.71
C HIS A 473 16.35 16.25 20.61
N GLY A 474 15.79 15.07 20.32
CA GLY A 474 14.65 14.52 21.07
C GLY A 474 13.31 15.21 20.74
N GLN A 475 13.27 16.11 19.75
CA GLN A 475 12.04 16.80 19.34
C GLN A 475 11.42 16.17 18.10
N VAL A 476 10.08 16.20 18.07
CA VAL A 476 9.26 15.88 16.91
C VAL A 476 8.61 17.15 16.39
N VAL A 477 8.45 17.28 15.07
CA VAL A 477 7.64 18.35 14.46
C VAL A 477 6.67 17.78 13.44
N TYR A 478 5.46 18.34 13.39
CA TYR A 478 4.50 18.11 12.32
C TYR A 478 4.68 19.14 11.20
N SER A 479 4.76 18.70 9.95
CA SER A 479 5.01 19.52 8.77
C SER A 479 4.18 19.05 7.57
N ALA A 480 4.04 19.91 6.57
CA ALA A 480 3.57 19.52 5.24
C ALA A 480 4.77 19.31 4.30
N MET A 481 4.58 18.44 3.31
CA MET A 481 5.43 18.24 2.14
C MET A 481 4.64 18.68 0.90
N CYS A 482 5.18 19.59 0.10
CA CYS A 482 4.46 20.23 -1.00
C CYS A 482 5.18 20.06 -2.34
N ASN A 483 4.42 20.12 -3.43
CA ASN A 483 4.96 20.30 -4.77
C ASN A 483 5.21 21.79 -5.09
N GLU A 484 5.74 22.09 -6.27
CA GLU A 484 6.06 23.46 -6.71
C GLU A 484 4.83 24.38 -6.78
N THR A 485 3.63 23.82 -6.96
CA THR A 485 2.37 24.58 -7.00
C THR A 485 1.85 24.94 -5.60
N GLY A 486 2.55 24.49 -4.55
CA GLY A 486 2.17 24.65 -3.14
C GLY A 486 1.11 23.66 -2.67
N GLY A 487 0.68 22.73 -3.52
CA GLY A 487 -0.24 21.66 -3.14
C GLY A 487 0.47 20.57 -2.34
N MET A 488 -0.25 19.96 -1.39
CA MET A 488 0.29 18.97 -0.46
C MET A 488 0.44 17.61 -1.12
N LEU A 489 1.67 17.12 -1.21
CA LEU A 489 1.93 15.72 -1.57
C LEU A 489 1.64 14.81 -0.39
N ASP A 490 2.07 15.22 0.80
CA ASP A 490 1.76 14.53 2.05
C ASP A 490 1.87 15.45 3.28
N ASP A 491 1.43 14.95 4.43
CA ASP A 491 1.76 15.49 5.75
C ASP A 491 2.63 14.50 6.56
N CYS A 492 3.49 15.02 7.42
CA CYS A 492 4.50 14.18 8.05
C CYS A 492 4.86 14.63 9.46
N THR A 493 5.47 13.71 10.23
CA THR A 493 6.22 14.03 11.43
C THR A 493 7.71 13.77 11.23
N VAL A 494 8.56 14.67 11.73
CA VAL A 494 10.02 14.52 11.66
C VAL A 494 10.61 14.52 13.05
N PHE A 495 11.44 13.51 13.32
CA PHE A 495 12.16 13.29 14.55
C PHE A 495 13.61 13.70 14.35
N ARG A 496 14.14 14.56 15.23
CA ARG A 496 15.58 14.87 15.24
C ARG A 496 16.30 13.95 16.22
N LEU A 497 16.91 12.89 15.68
CA LEU A 497 17.65 11.87 16.43
C LEU A 497 19.08 12.31 16.77
N GLY A 498 19.68 13.14 15.90
CA GLY A 498 21.00 13.72 16.08
C GLY A 498 21.20 14.92 15.16
N ASP A 499 22.46 15.24 14.85
CA ASP A 499 22.80 16.37 13.96
C ASP A 499 22.63 16.02 12.48
N THR A 500 22.94 14.77 12.13
CA THR A 500 22.93 14.25 10.75
C THR A 500 21.92 13.13 10.57
N ASN A 501 20.98 12.97 11.52
CA ASN A 501 20.13 11.80 11.62
C ASN A 501 18.72 12.24 12.00
N PHE A 502 17.81 12.05 11.05
CA PHE A 502 16.40 12.37 11.19
C PHE A 502 15.58 11.14 10.82
N ARG A 503 14.40 11.02 11.42
CA ARG A 503 13.39 10.07 10.97
C ARG A 503 12.19 10.83 10.46
N PHE A 504 11.86 10.60 9.20
CA PHE A 504 10.66 11.09 8.57
C PHE A 504 9.57 10.02 8.69
N VAL A 505 8.37 10.41 9.10
CA VAL A 505 7.19 9.56 9.17
C VAL A 505 6.05 10.20 8.39
N GLY A 506 5.69 9.61 7.26
CA GLY A 506 4.61 10.06 6.38
C GLY A 506 3.56 8.98 6.14
N GLY A 507 2.65 9.26 5.22
CA GLY A 507 1.55 8.41 4.80
C GLY A 507 1.85 7.60 3.54
N ASP A 508 2.81 7.99 2.69
CA ASP A 508 3.06 7.37 1.37
C ASP A 508 4.48 6.80 1.18
N ASP A 509 4.60 5.73 0.40
CA ASP A 509 5.92 5.21 -0.01
C ASP A 509 6.60 6.17 -1.00
N TYR A 510 5.81 6.94 -1.75
CA TYR A 510 6.28 7.93 -2.70
C TYR A 510 7.10 9.04 -2.02
N ASP A 511 6.89 9.31 -0.72
CA ASP A 511 7.67 10.29 0.04
C ASP A 511 9.17 10.03 -0.06
N GLY A 512 9.57 8.76 0.06
CA GLY A 512 10.98 8.37 -0.06
C GLY A 512 11.53 8.55 -1.47
N VAL A 513 10.73 8.26 -2.49
CA VAL A 513 11.09 8.46 -3.91
C VAL A 513 11.33 9.95 -4.14
N TRP A 514 10.34 10.77 -3.79
CA TRP A 514 10.39 12.20 -3.97
C TRP A 514 11.55 12.84 -3.21
N LEU A 515 11.81 12.48 -1.94
CA LEU A 515 12.95 13.01 -1.19
C LEU A 515 14.31 12.70 -1.84
N ARG A 516 14.46 11.53 -2.48
CA ARG A 516 15.70 11.19 -3.22
C ARG A 516 15.83 12.00 -4.51
N GLU A 517 14.75 12.17 -5.27
CA GLU A 517 14.72 13.04 -6.45
C GLU A 517 15.06 14.50 -6.08
N GLN A 518 14.59 14.97 -4.92
CA GLN A 518 14.95 16.29 -4.40
C GLN A 518 16.42 16.40 -4.01
N ALA A 519 16.99 15.36 -3.40
CA ALA A 519 18.42 15.33 -3.08
C ALA A 519 19.28 15.44 -4.35
N GLU A 520 18.95 14.67 -5.39
CA GLU A 520 19.61 14.73 -6.69
C GLU A 520 19.48 16.10 -7.34
N ARG A 521 18.25 16.65 -7.39
CA ARG A 521 17.97 17.98 -7.95
C ARG A 521 18.77 19.09 -7.27
N LEU A 522 18.98 18.98 -5.97
CA LEU A 522 19.73 19.94 -5.16
C LEU A 522 21.25 19.69 -5.15
N GLY A 523 21.74 18.60 -5.77
CA GLY A 523 23.14 18.21 -5.75
C GLY A 523 23.64 17.82 -4.35
N LEU A 524 22.77 17.22 -3.53
CA LEU A 524 23.09 16.76 -2.18
C LEU A 524 23.59 15.31 -2.22
N ASP A 525 24.90 15.15 -2.32
CA ASP A 525 25.53 13.83 -2.51
C ASP A 525 25.79 13.07 -1.20
N ARG A 526 25.62 13.71 -0.03
CA ARG A 526 25.89 13.10 1.30
C ARG A 526 24.63 13.04 2.16
N VAL A 527 23.55 12.55 1.58
CA VAL A 527 22.30 12.20 2.25
C VAL A 527 21.76 10.87 1.74
N TRP A 528 21.24 10.06 2.66
CA TRP A 528 20.59 8.79 2.36
C TRP A 528 19.18 8.79 2.94
N VAL A 529 18.20 8.49 2.09
CA VAL A 529 16.79 8.36 2.47
C VAL A 529 16.44 6.88 2.39
N LYS A 530 16.55 6.19 3.53
CA LYS A 530 16.39 4.74 3.60
C LYS A 530 15.06 4.33 4.23
N PRO A 531 14.28 3.43 3.61
CA PRO A 531 13.04 2.94 4.21
C PRO A 531 13.35 2.14 5.48
N SER A 532 12.59 2.38 6.55
CA SER A 532 12.68 1.68 7.83
C SER A 532 11.34 1.11 8.30
N THR A 533 10.26 1.22 7.51
CA THR A 533 8.92 0.71 7.86
C THR A 533 8.94 -0.77 8.27
N ASP A 534 9.61 -1.63 7.49
CA ASP A 534 9.73 -3.07 7.77
C ASP A 534 10.69 -3.41 8.94
N GLN A 535 11.34 -2.40 9.54
CA GLN A 535 12.29 -2.55 10.64
C GLN A 535 11.83 -1.86 11.92
N LEU A 536 10.76 -1.05 11.84
CA LEU A 536 10.28 -0.24 12.94
C LEU A 536 8.75 -0.24 12.96
N HIS A 537 8.19 -1.08 13.83
CA HIS A 537 6.75 -1.17 14.04
C HIS A 537 6.34 -0.43 15.30
N ASN A 538 5.10 0.06 15.36
CA ASN A 538 4.60 0.78 16.51
C ASN A 538 3.13 0.58 16.81
N ILE A 539 2.85 0.73 18.09
CA ILE A 539 1.52 0.93 18.63
C ILE A 539 1.38 2.34 19.22
N ALA A 540 0.19 2.90 19.12
CA ALA A 540 -0.20 4.10 19.85
C ALA A 540 -1.06 3.69 21.05
N VAL A 541 -0.68 4.12 22.25
CA VAL A 541 -1.48 4.00 23.46
C VAL A 541 -2.01 5.39 23.81
N GLN A 542 -3.31 5.58 23.66
CA GLN A 542 -3.98 6.89 23.68
C GLN A 542 -5.11 6.89 24.71
N GLY A 543 -5.37 8.02 25.33
CA GLY A 543 -6.37 8.22 26.39
C GLY A 543 -5.77 8.70 27.71
N PRO A 544 -6.60 9.23 28.62
CA PRO A 544 -6.15 9.84 29.88
C PRO A 544 -5.34 8.90 30.79
N ALA A 545 -5.56 7.59 30.73
CA ALA A 545 -4.83 6.61 31.54
C ALA A 545 -3.51 6.14 30.90
N SER A 546 -3.20 6.57 29.67
CA SER A 546 -2.02 6.08 28.92
C SER A 546 -0.70 6.32 29.65
N ARG A 547 -0.52 7.48 30.30
CA ARG A 547 0.70 7.80 31.07
C ARG A 547 0.89 6.88 32.27
N GLU A 548 -0.15 6.72 33.09
CA GLU A 548 -0.07 5.90 34.31
C GLU A 548 0.15 4.42 33.99
N LEU A 549 -0.50 3.92 32.95
CA LEU A 549 -0.30 2.58 32.42
C LEU A 549 1.15 2.38 31.98
N LEU A 550 1.64 3.22 31.06
CA LEU A 550 2.96 3.03 30.46
C LEU A 550 4.12 3.30 31.44
N ALA A 551 3.92 4.15 32.44
CA ALA A 551 4.93 4.41 33.47
C ALA A 551 5.30 3.16 34.28
N GLN A 552 4.43 2.13 34.31
CA GLN A 552 4.70 0.87 35.00
C GLN A 552 5.64 -0.06 34.22
N ILE A 553 5.72 0.11 32.90
CA ILE A 553 6.40 -0.84 32.02
C ILE A 553 7.44 -0.20 31.10
N ILE A 554 7.56 1.13 31.08
CA ILE A 554 8.59 1.83 30.30
C ILE A 554 9.64 2.39 31.23
N TRP A 555 10.85 1.89 31.07
CA TRP A 555 12.03 2.42 31.72
C TRP A 555 12.80 3.32 30.75
N THR A 556 13.27 4.47 31.25
CA THR A 556 14.16 5.38 30.51
C THR A 556 15.49 5.48 31.25
N PRO A 557 16.64 5.46 30.55
CA PRO A 557 17.94 5.62 31.19
C PRO A 557 18.09 7.03 31.77
N PRO A 558 18.98 7.24 32.78
CA PRO A 558 19.21 8.56 33.38
C PRO A 558 19.69 9.65 32.42
N THR A 559 20.17 9.28 31.22
CA THR A 559 20.56 10.20 30.15
C THR A 559 19.37 10.72 29.34
N GLN A 560 18.16 10.22 29.61
CA GLN A 560 16.91 10.62 28.98
C GLN A 560 15.98 11.21 30.04
N PRO A 561 15.03 12.07 29.67
CA PRO A 561 13.94 12.46 30.56
C PRO A 561 13.23 11.23 31.11
N ALA A 562 12.78 11.27 32.36
CA ALA A 562 11.91 10.24 32.89
C ALA A 562 10.66 10.12 32.00
N PHE A 563 10.14 8.91 31.79
CA PHE A 563 8.96 8.70 30.92
C PHE A 563 7.78 9.63 31.27
N THR A 564 7.52 9.82 32.57
CA THR A 564 6.44 10.68 33.08
C THR A 564 6.66 12.18 32.84
N GLU A 565 7.90 12.58 32.58
CA GLU A 565 8.31 13.97 32.33
C GLU A 565 8.41 14.29 30.83
N LEU A 566 8.16 13.29 29.96
CA LEU A 566 8.25 13.47 28.52
C LEU A 566 7.24 14.53 28.03
N GLY A 567 7.77 15.62 27.48
CA GLY A 567 6.99 16.74 26.97
C GLY A 567 6.24 16.41 25.67
N TRP A 568 5.16 17.15 25.38
CA TRP A 568 4.41 17.00 24.13
C TRP A 568 5.31 17.26 22.91
N PHE A 569 5.21 16.45 21.86
CA PHE A 569 6.12 16.48 20.70
C PHE A 569 7.62 16.30 21.06
N ARG A 570 7.88 15.53 22.12
CA ARG A 570 9.21 14.99 22.45
C ARG A 570 9.20 13.47 22.35
N PHE A 571 10.39 12.90 22.20
CA PHE A 571 10.60 11.46 22.31
C PHE A 571 11.80 11.15 23.22
N ALA A 572 11.81 9.94 23.74
CA ALA A 572 12.91 9.40 24.53
C ALA A 572 13.24 7.98 24.06
N ILE A 573 14.50 7.62 24.22
CA ILE A 573 14.93 6.22 24.15
C ILE A 573 14.59 5.55 25.48
N GLY A 574 13.99 4.37 25.42
CA GLY A 574 13.62 3.59 26.60
C GLY A 574 13.73 2.10 26.39
N ARG A 575 13.29 1.33 27.38
CA ARG A 575 13.20 -0.12 27.33
C ARG A 575 11.91 -0.60 28.00
N LEU A 576 11.42 -1.74 27.55
CA LEU A 576 10.29 -2.42 28.18
C LEU A 576 10.74 -3.11 29.47
N GLY A 577 10.13 -2.78 30.59
CA GLY A 577 10.49 -3.29 31.92
C GLY A 577 11.63 -2.49 32.54
N ASP A 578 12.86 -2.96 32.39
CA ASP A 578 14.04 -2.38 33.02
C ASP A 578 15.21 -2.16 32.03
N HIS A 579 16.41 -1.86 32.54
CA HIS A 579 17.61 -1.61 31.75
C HIS A 579 18.06 -2.79 30.86
N ASN A 580 17.64 -4.03 31.14
CA ASN A 580 17.88 -5.22 30.31
C ASN A 580 16.72 -5.51 29.35
N GLY A 581 15.66 -4.70 29.41
CA GLY A 581 14.45 -4.83 28.64
C GLY A 581 14.62 -4.66 27.12
N ILE A 582 13.52 -4.94 26.41
CA ILE A 582 13.43 -4.72 24.95
C ILE A 582 13.66 -3.24 24.62
N PRO A 583 14.55 -2.88 23.68
CA PRO A 583 14.73 -1.50 23.25
C PRO A 583 13.47 -0.91 22.63
N LEU A 584 13.14 0.30 23.05
CA LEU A 584 12.01 1.09 22.58
C LEU A 584 12.44 2.51 22.22
N LEU A 585 11.77 3.11 21.26
CA LEU A 585 11.66 4.55 21.16
C LEU A 585 10.23 4.91 21.56
N VAL A 586 10.05 5.96 22.36
CA VAL A 586 8.74 6.37 22.86
C VAL A 586 8.56 7.86 22.60
N SER A 587 7.54 8.24 21.85
CA SER A 587 7.16 9.65 21.71
C SER A 587 5.89 9.96 22.45
N ARG A 588 5.74 11.24 22.77
CA ARG A 588 4.47 11.83 23.15
C ARG A 588 3.82 12.52 21.95
N THR A 589 3.36 11.69 21.02
CA THR A 589 2.58 12.05 19.83
C THR A 589 1.30 11.20 19.74
N GLY A 590 0.38 11.57 18.86
CA GLY A 590 -0.87 10.85 18.69
C GLY A 590 -1.82 11.52 17.71
N TYR A 591 -2.76 10.74 17.20
CA TYR A 591 -3.73 11.13 16.17
C TYR A 591 -5.19 11.07 16.67
N SER A 592 -5.39 11.06 18.00
CA SER A 592 -6.70 10.89 18.65
C SER A 592 -7.27 12.19 19.27
N GLY A 593 -6.43 13.21 19.42
CA GLY A 593 -6.73 14.39 20.25
C GLY A 593 -6.69 14.13 21.76
N GLU A 594 -6.21 12.96 22.21
CA GLU A 594 -6.03 12.62 23.63
C GLU A 594 -4.58 12.72 24.08
N LEU A 595 -4.35 12.66 25.40
CA LEU A 595 -3.03 12.29 25.93
C LEU A 595 -2.65 10.91 25.38
N GLY A 596 -1.41 10.74 24.94
CA GLY A 596 -0.96 9.44 24.47
C GLY A 596 0.48 9.42 24.02
N TYR A 597 0.91 8.21 23.70
CA TYR A 597 2.28 7.90 23.33
C TYR A 597 2.30 6.93 22.15
N GLU A 598 3.32 7.03 21.31
CA GLU A 598 3.66 6.00 20.33
C GLU A 598 4.90 5.26 20.80
N ILE A 599 4.84 3.93 20.74
CA ILE A 599 5.89 3.04 21.22
C ILE A 599 6.39 2.24 20.03
N TRP A 600 7.62 2.53 19.62
CA TRP A 600 8.28 1.87 18.50
C TRP A 600 9.21 0.77 18.98
N THR A 601 9.20 -0.36 18.28
CA THR A 601 10.14 -1.46 18.50
C THR A 601 10.45 -2.19 17.19
N HIS A 602 11.52 -2.99 17.18
CA HIS A 602 11.82 -3.85 16.06
C HIS A 602 10.73 -4.94 15.95
N PRO A 603 10.24 -5.29 14.73
CA PRO A 603 9.17 -6.26 14.50
C PRO A 603 9.29 -7.57 15.29
N ARG A 604 10.50 -8.09 15.47
CA ARG A 604 10.80 -9.30 16.27
C ARG A 604 10.30 -9.25 17.72
N ASN A 605 10.11 -8.04 18.27
CA ASN A 605 9.68 -7.81 19.65
C ASN A 605 8.21 -7.35 19.76
N ALA A 606 7.51 -7.18 18.63
CA ALA A 606 6.18 -6.55 18.59
C ALA A 606 5.14 -7.29 19.44
N THR A 607 5.12 -8.62 19.38
CA THR A 607 4.19 -9.43 20.18
C THR A 607 4.44 -9.30 21.68
N ALA A 608 5.70 -9.29 22.11
CA ALA A 608 6.06 -9.08 23.51
C ALA A 608 5.67 -7.69 24.02
N LEU A 609 5.87 -6.64 23.19
CA LEU A 609 5.42 -5.29 23.50
C LEU A 609 3.88 -5.23 23.64
N TRP A 610 3.15 -5.83 22.70
CA TRP A 610 1.69 -5.88 22.74
C TRP A 610 1.18 -6.56 24.01
N ASP A 611 1.75 -7.71 24.35
CA ASP A 611 1.33 -8.50 25.51
C ASP A 611 1.58 -7.72 26.81
N ALA A 612 2.75 -7.07 26.95
CA ALA A 612 3.06 -6.25 28.11
C ALA A 612 2.14 -5.03 28.26
N VAL A 613 1.82 -4.34 27.15
CA VAL A 613 0.87 -3.20 27.17
C VAL A 613 -0.54 -3.69 27.52
N ARG A 614 -0.96 -4.85 27.02
CA ARG A 614 -2.26 -5.45 27.32
C ARG A 614 -2.38 -5.83 28.80
N GLU A 615 -1.37 -6.48 29.36
CA GLU A 615 -1.32 -6.89 30.76
C GLU A 615 -1.33 -5.67 31.69
N ALA A 616 -0.43 -4.71 31.48
CA ALA A 616 -0.39 -3.48 32.26
C ALA A 616 -1.67 -2.64 32.12
N GLY A 617 -2.34 -2.74 30.97
CA GLY A 617 -3.54 -1.99 30.65
C GLY A 617 -4.85 -2.57 31.16
N GLU A 618 -4.87 -3.83 31.60
CA GLU A 618 -6.10 -4.49 32.08
C GLU A 618 -6.77 -3.73 33.25
N PRO A 619 -6.05 -3.31 34.30
CA PRO A 619 -6.63 -2.52 35.40
C PRO A 619 -7.17 -1.16 34.96
N PHE A 620 -6.67 -0.62 33.84
CA PHE A 620 -7.08 0.67 33.27
C PHE A 620 -8.21 0.53 32.24
N GLY A 621 -8.70 -0.69 31.97
CA GLY A 621 -9.72 -0.94 30.97
C GLY A 621 -9.24 -0.69 29.53
N LEU A 622 -7.97 -0.97 29.25
CA LEU A 622 -7.37 -0.81 27.92
C LEU A 622 -8.12 -1.64 26.87
N THR A 623 -8.57 -0.94 25.82
CA THR A 623 -9.31 -1.54 24.71
C THR A 623 -8.53 -1.38 23.40
N PRO A 624 -8.48 -2.38 22.50
CA PRO A 624 -7.88 -2.17 21.18
C PRO A 624 -8.74 -1.19 20.34
N LEU A 625 -8.11 -0.40 19.48
CA LEU A 625 -8.76 0.67 18.70
C LEU A 625 -8.58 0.45 17.20
N GLY A 626 -9.69 0.34 16.47
CA GLY A 626 -9.74 0.23 15.03
C GLY A 626 -9.88 1.58 14.32
N LEU A 627 -9.74 1.55 12.99
CA LEU A 627 -9.77 2.74 12.13
C LEU A 627 -11.10 3.51 12.20
N GLN A 628 -12.24 2.83 12.31
CA GLN A 628 -13.55 3.52 12.39
C GLN A 628 -13.67 4.39 13.65
N ALA A 629 -13.15 3.91 14.78
CA ALA A 629 -13.14 4.67 16.02
C ALA A 629 -12.11 5.80 15.98
N LEU A 630 -10.93 5.56 15.39
CA LEU A 630 -9.94 6.60 15.15
C LEU A 630 -10.49 7.74 14.29
N ASP A 631 -11.26 7.44 13.24
CA ASP A 631 -11.82 8.45 12.34
C ASP A 631 -12.78 9.41 13.09
N MET A 632 -13.59 8.89 14.02
CA MET A 632 -14.38 9.75 14.92
C MET A 632 -13.49 10.67 15.77
N LEU A 633 -12.45 10.10 16.40
CA LEU A 633 -11.56 10.84 17.31
C LEU A 633 -10.80 11.95 16.58
N ARG A 634 -10.27 11.66 15.39
CA ARG A 634 -9.44 12.57 14.60
C ARG A 634 -10.26 13.70 13.97
N ILE A 635 -11.49 13.44 13.54
CA ILE A 635 -12.40 14.48 13.01
C ILE A 635 -12.77 15.45 14.12
N GLU A 636 -13.13 14.94 15.31
CA GLU A 636 -13.39 15.77 16.49
C GLU A 636 -12.18 16.66 16.84
N ALA A 637 -10.96 16.12 16.68
CA ALA A 637 -9.71 16.81 16.94
C ALA A 637 -9.24 17.73 15.79
N GLY A 638 -9.94 17.75 14.65
CA GLY A 638 -9.57 18.55 13.47
C GLY A 638 -8.27 18.11 12.79
N LEU A 639 -7.96 16.82 12.83
CA LEU A 639 -6.77 16.24 12.22
C LEU A 639 -7.07 15.80 10.78
N VAL A 640 -6.24 16.24 9.85
CA VAL A 640 -6.43 16.07 8.40
C VAL A 640 -5.99 14.71 7.91
N PHE A 641 -6.65 14.19 6.88
CA PHE A 641 -6.37 12.90 6.27
C PHE A 641 -6.21 13.01 4.75
N ALA A 642 -5.13 12.43 4.22
CA ALA A 642 -4.81 12.46 2.79
C ALA A 642 -5.94 11.83 1.95
N GLY A 643 -6.25 12.44 0.79
CA GLY A 643 -7.34 12.03 -0.08
C GLY A 643 -8.74 12.48 0.39
N HIS A 644 -8.86 12.98 1.63
CA HIS A 644 -10.09 13.55 2.16
C HIS A 644 -9.99 15.06 2.34
N ASP A 645 -9.07 15.49 3.20
CA ASP A 645 -8.92 16.89 3.60
C ASP A 645 -7.90 17.63 2.73
N PHE A 646 -6.95 16.91 2.15
CA PHE A 646 -5.96 17.45 1.21
C PHE A 646 -5.60 16.46 0.09
N SER A 647 -5.03 17.01 -0.97
CA SER A 647 -4.37 16.31 -2.08
C SER A 647 -3.29 17.24 -2.66
N ASP A 648 -2.62 16.79 -3.70
CA ASP A 648 -1.65 17.55 -4.51
C ASP A 648 -2.18 18.87 -5.12
N GLN A 649 -3.50 19.10 -5.06
CA GLN A 649 -4.17 20.33 -5.49
C GLN A 649 -4.53 21.28 -4.32
N THR A 650 -4.51 20.78 -3.09
CA THR A 650 -4.89 21.52 -1.87
C THR A 650 -3.65 21.99 -1.13
N ASP A 651 -3.55 23.28 -0.81
CA ASP A 651 -2.43 23.78 -0.01
C ASP A 651 -2.67 23.64 1.51
N PRO A 652 -1.61 23.78 2.35
CA PRO A 652 -1.73 23.69 3.80
C PRO A 652 -2.70 24.69 4.45
N TYR A 653 -2.95 25.86 3.85
CA TYR A 653 -3.90 26.83 4.39
C TYR A 653 -5.34 26.36 4.14
N GLU A 654 -5.63 25.89 2.93
CA GLU A 654 -6.91 25.31 2.55
C GLU A 654 -7.20 24.00 3.29
N ALA A 655 -6.17 23.23 3.64
CA ALA A 655 -6.26 22.03 4.45
C ALA A 655 -6.37 22.32 5.96
N GLY A 656 -6.35 23.58 6.41
CA GLY A 656 -6.49 23.91 7.84
C GLY A 656 -5.25 23.64 8.70
N ILE A 657 -4.11 23.29 8.09
CA ILE A 657 -2.83 23.09 8.77
C ILE A 657 -1.82 24.21 8.52
N GLY A 658 -2.26 25.40 8.12
CA GLY A 658 -1.39 26.54 7.78
C GLY A 658 -0.39 26.97 8.86
N PHE A 659 -0.59 26.54 10.11
CA PHE A 659 0.39 26.69 11.20
C PHE A 659 1.73 25.95 10.94
N THR A 660 1.76 25.00 10.01
CA THR A 660 2.97 24.29 9.55
C THR A 660 3.80 25.10 8.55
N VAL A 661 3.30 26.25 8.08
CA VAL A 661 3.98 27.11 7.08
C VAL A 661 4.45 28.43 7.72
N PRO A 662 5.49 28.42 8.58
CA PRO A 662 5.93 29.59 9.32
C PRO A 662 6.82 30.51 8.48
N LEU A 663 6.28 31.06 7.39
CA LEU A 663 7.00 31.91 6.40
C LEU A 663 7.79 33.07 7.02
N LYS A 664 7.33 33.61 8.16
CA LYS A 664 8.03 34.69 8.88
C LYS A 664 9.31 34.23 9.57
N SER A 665 9.42 32.94 9.89
CA SER A 665 10.50 32.37 10.71
C SER A 665 11.33 31.32 9.98
N LYS A 666 10.97 31.03 8.73
CA LYS A 666 11.68 30.19 7.77
C LYS A 666 11.92 31.04 6.52
N GLU A 667 13.07 31.70 6.50
CA GLU A 667 13.46 32.59 5.41
C GLU A 667 14.10 31.81 4.25
N ASP A 668 14.76 30.68 4.56
CA ASP A 668 15.28 29.72 3.58
C ASP A 668 14.19 29.33 2.57
N ASP A 669 14.62 29.11 1.33
CA ASP A 669 13.73 28.59 0.29
C ASP A 669 13.38 27.12 0.53
N PHE A 670 12.20 26.71 0.07
CA PHE A 670 11.74 25.33 0.13
C PHE A 670 10.70 25.05 -0.97
N VAL A 671 10.50 23.79 -1.33
CA VAL A 671 9.58 23.41 -2.40
C VAL A 671 8.16 23.94 -2.13
N GLY A 672 7.63 24.72 -3.09
CA GLY A 672 6.31 25.35 -3.01
C GLY A 672 6.26 26.68 -2.26
N ARG A 673 7.37 27.20 -1.72
CA ARG A 673 7.39 28.45 -0.93
C ARG A 673 6.81 29.65 -1.69
N GLU A 674 7.21 29.86 -2.95
CA GLU A 674 6.72 30.96 -3.77
C GLU A 674 5.19 30.87 -3.98
N ALA A 675 4.70 29.69 -4.35
CA ALA A 675 3.27 29.46 -4.52
C ALA A 675 2.48 29.67 -3.20
N LEU A 676 3.04 29.24 -2.07
CA LEU A 676 2.44 29.43 -0.75
C LEU A 676 2.41 30.91 -0.32
N LEU A 677 3.41 31.70 -0.69
CA LEU A 677 3.37 33.16 -0.50
C LEU A 677 2.21 33.79 -1.29
N ALA A 678 2.04 33.39 -2.55
CA ALA A 678 0.96 33.89 -3.41
C ALA A 678 -0.43 33.45 -2.90
N ARG A 679 -0.59 32.19 -2.51
CA ARG A 679 -1.83 31.62 -1.94
C ARG A 679 -2.20 32.28 -0.62
N ARG A 680 -1.22 32.56 0.25
CA ARG A 680 -1.44 33.29 1.50
C ARG A 680 -1.90 34.73 1.26
N ALA A 681 -1.37 35.39 0.24
CA ALA A 681 -1.76 36.76 -0.11
C ALA A 681 -3.16 36.83 -0.75
N ASN A 682 -3.60 35.74 -1.41
CA ASN A 682 -4.86 35.68 -2.16
C ASN A 682 -5.69 34.43 -1.81
N PRO A 683 -6.09 34.23 -0.54
CA PRO A 683 -6.75 33.01 -0.12
C PRO A 683 -8.14 32.89 -0.78
N GLN A 684 -8.39 31.77 -1.44
CA GLN A 684 -9.68 31.49 -2.09
C GLN A 684 -10.58 30.63 -1.23
N ARG A 685 -10.01 29.60 -0.60
CA ARG A 685 -10.72 28.69 0.31
C ARG A 685 -10.00 28.55 1.64
N THR A 686 -10.71 27.98 2.61
CA THR A 686 -10.17 27.62 3.92
C THR A 686 -10.94 26.45 4.52
N LEU A 687 -10.33 25.73 5.45
CA LEU A 687 -11.01 24.68 6.20
C LEU A 687 -11.78 25.29 7.37
N VAL A 688 -13.04 24.90 7.53
CA VAL A 688 -13.90 25.24 8.66
C VAL A 688 -14.54 24.00 9.26
N GLY A 689 -15.06 24.12 10.48
CA GLY A 689 -15.96 23.12 11.06
C GLY A 689 -17.41 23.48 10.73
N LEU A 690 -18.24 22.47 10.50
CA LEU A 690 -19.69 22.60 10.34
C LEU A 690 -20.40 21.75 11.39
N GLU A 691 -21.45 22.30 11.98
CA GLU A 691 -22.43 21.58 12.78
C GLU A 691 -23.74 21.49 11.99
N LEU A 692 -24.22 20.28 11.75
CA LEU A 692 -25.42 20.02 10.97
C LEU A 692 -26.64 19.82 11.86
N GLU A 693 -27.80 20.29 11.42
CA GLU A 693 -29.08 19.98 12.04
C GLU A 693 -29.54 18.54 11.72
N GLY A 694 -30.20 17.92 12.70
CA GLY A 694 -30.81 16.60 12.54
C GLY A 694 -29.83 15.44 12.63
N ASN A 695 -30.30 14.24 12.28
CA ASN A 695 -29.56 12.98 12.46
C ASN A 695 -28.85 12.48 11.19
N GLU A 696 -29.07 13.11 10.04
CA GLU A 696 -28.46 12.68 8.79
C GLU A 696 -27.01 13.18 8.67
N PRO A 697 -26.02 12.29 8.55
CA PRO A 697 -24.63 12.70 8.49
C PRO A 697 -24.26 13.27 7.12
N ALA A 698 -23.33 14.23 7.09
CA ALA A 698 -22.59 14.54 5.87
C ALA A 698 -21.63 13.40 5.50
N ARG A 699 -21.17 13.40 4.25
CA ARG A 699 -20.16 12.49 3.70
C ARG A 699 -19.11 13.32 2.97
N HIS A 700 -17.90 12.75 2.85
CA HIS A 700 -16.87 13.29 1.98
C HIS A 700 -17.44 13.55 0.57
N GLY A 701 -17.19 14.74 0.03
CA GLY A 701 -17.67 15.15 -1.30
C GLY A 701 -19.05 15.82 -1.31
N ASP A 702 -19.83 15.79 -0.23
CA ASP A 702 -21.11 16.52 -0.18
C ASP A 702 -20.89 18.02 -0.42
N CYS A 703 -21.67 18.60 -1.33
CA CYS A 703 -21.62 20.02 -1.63
C CYS A 703 -22.19 20.86 -0.48
N VAL A 704 -21.62 22.05 -0.26
CA VAL A 704 -22.09 23.03 0.75
C VAL A 704 -22.58 24.27 0.03
N HIS A 705 -23.77 24.76 0.37
CA HIS A 705 -24.47 25.82 -0.33
C HIS A 705 -24.83 27.02 0.54
N VAL A 706 -24.91 28.18 -0.12
CA VAL A 706 -25.64 29.37 0.34
C VAL A 706 -26.61 29.76 -0.76
N GLY A 707 -27.91 29.60 -0.51
CA GLY A 707 -28.92 29.68 -1.56
C GLY A 707 -28.68 28.62 -2.63
N ARG A 708 -28.60 29.04 -3.90
CA ARG A 708 -28.34 28.10 -5.01
C ARG A 708 -26.84 27.82 -5.21
N SER A 709 -25.97 28.75 -4.85
CA SER A 709 -24.53 28.65 -5.13
C SER A 709 -23.88 27.60 -4.24
N GLN A 710 -23.08 26.72 -4.84
CA GLN A 710 -22.17 25.87 -4.09
C GLN A 710 -20.96 26.72 -3.67
N VAL A 711 -20.69 26.76 -2.37
CA VAL A 711 -19.66 27.59 -1.75
C VAL A 711 -18.54 26.77 -1.10
N GLY A 712 -18.75 25.46 -0.94
CA GLY A 712 -17.77 24.57 -0.34
C GLY A 712 -18.05 23.09 -0.61
N VAL A 713 -17.24 22.26 0.02
CA VAL A 713 -17.34 20.80 -0.01
C VAL A 713 -16.95 20.24 1.34
N VAL A 714 -17.72 19.26 1.82
CA VAL A 714 -17.38 18.49 3.02
C VAL A 714 -16.19 17.60 2.71
N THR A 715 -15.14 17.69 3.54
CA THR A 715 -13.93 16.88 3.39
C THR A 715 -13.96 15.64 4.28
N SER A 716 -14.34 15.81 5.55
CA SER A 716 -14.47 14.72 6.51
C SER A 716 -15.68 14.95 7.40
N ALA A 717 -16.41 13.92 7.77
CA ALA A 717 -17.63 14.07 8.57
C ALA A 717 -17.88 12.87 9.47
N THR A 718 -18.45 13.13 10.64
CA THR A 718 -18.85 12.06 11.56
C THR A 718 -20.01 12.48 12.45
N ARG A 719 -20.71 11.49 13.00
CA ARG A 719 -21.65 11.73 14.10
C ARG A 719 -20.90 11.54 15.41
N SER A 720 -20.51 12.66 16.02
CA SER A 720 -19.73 12.68 17.26
C SER A 720 -20.53 12.06 18.42
N PRO A 721 -20.03 10.98 19.06
CA PRO A 721 -20.70 10.40 20.23
C PRO A 721 -20.70 11.33 21.45
N VAL A 722 -19.57 12.01 21.73
CA VAL A 722 -19.44 12.89 22.90
C VAL A 722 -20.24 14.18 22.75
N LEU A 723 -20.27 14.76 21.54
CA LEU A 723 -21.01 15.99 21.28
C LEU A 723 -22.49 15.73 20.98
N ARG A 724 -22.85 14.49 20.62
CA ARG A 724 -24.19 14.08 20.16
C ARG A 724 -24.67 14.91 18.95
N LYS A 725 -23.73 15.25 18.07
CA LYS A 725 -23.94 16.16 16.93
C LYS A 725 -23.37 15.55 15.64
N ASN A 726 -23.96 15.92 14.51
CA ASN A 726 -23.35 15.70 13.20
C ASN A 726 -22.37 16.84 12.93
N ILE A 727 -21.09 16.48 12.78
CA ILE A 727 -20.01 17.44 12.57
C ILE A 727 -19.27 17.12 11.27
N ALA A 728 -18.74 18.15 10.62
CA ALA A 728 -17.98 17.99 9.39
C ALA A 728 -16.86 19.03 9.27
N LEU A 729 -15.68 18.61 8.83
CA LEU A 729 -14.69 19.49 8.26
C LEU A 729 -15.11 19.83 6.82
N CYS A 730 -14.97 21.11 6.45
CA CYS A 730 -15.42 21.62 5.17
C CYS A 730 -14.42 22.60 4.60
N ARG A 731 -14.02 22.39 3.35
CA ARG A 731 -13.25 23.38 2.58
C ARG A 731 -14.23 24.33 1.88
N ILE A 732 -14.29 25.58 2.34
CA ILE A 732 -15.27 26.58 1.90
C ILE A 732 -14.58 27.84 1.38
N ALA A 733 -15.25 28.58 0.51
CA ALA A 733 -14.80 29.89 0.07
C ALA A 733 -14.72 30.88 1.25
N VAL A 734 -13.65 31.69 1.29
CA VAL A 734 -13.30 32.52 2.46
C VAL A 734 -14.40 33.49 2.90
N GLN A 735 -15.23 33.98 1.97
CA GLN A 735 -16.34 34.89 2.27
C GLN A 735 -17.48 34.26 3.09
N TYR A 736 -17.48 32.93 3.27
CA TYR A 736 -18.47 32.20 4.07
C TYR A 736 -17.82 31.48 5.27
N ALA A 737 -16.57 31.80 5.62
CA ALA A 737 -15.83 31.10 6.65
C ALA A 737 -16.05 31.64 8.08
N ASP A 738 -16.75 32.76 8.23
CA ASP A 738 -16.99 33.38 9.53
C ASP A 738 -17.85 32.48 10.43
N LEU A 739 -17.48 32.39 11.70
CA LEU A 739 -18.23 31.64 12.71
C LEU A 739 -19.68 32.12 12.78
N GLY A 740 -20.61 31.18 12.82
CA GLY A 740 -22.04 31.45 12.86
C GLY A 740 -22.70 31.57 11.49
N THR A 741 -21.93 31.61 10.39
CA THR A 741 -22.48 31.63 9.03
C THR A 741 -23.37 30.41 8.79
N ALA A 742 -24.61 30.67 8.36
CA ALA A 742 -25.56 29.63 8.00
C ALA A 742 -25.27 29.12 6.58
N VAL A 743 -25.20 27.79 6.44
CA VAL A 743 -24.99 27.09 5.18
C VAL A 743 -25.90 25.88 5.11
N GLU A 744 -25.98 25.24 3.95
CA GLU A 744 -26.79 24.04 3.77
C GLU A 744 -25.97 22.94 3.09
N ILE A 745 -26.00 21.72 3.65
CA ILE A 745 -25.39 20.55 3.02
C ILE A 745 -26.34 19.99 1.97
N GLY A 746 -25.85 19.86 0.75
CA GLY A 746 -26.59 19.25 -0.35
C GLY A 746 -26.59 17.74 -0.27
N LYS A 747 -27.77 17.16 -0.50
CA LYS A 747 -28.00 15.72 -0.63
C LYS A 747 -28.72 15.43 -1.94
N LEU A 748 -28.68 14.16 -2.36
CA LEU A 748 -29.23 13.70 -3.65
C LEU A 748 -28.43 14.31 -4.80
N ASP A 749 -29.06 15.12 -5.65
CA ASP A 749 -28.42 15.92 -6.71
C ASP A 749 -27.76 17.20 -6.18
N GLY A 750 -27.63 17.31 -4.86
CA GLY A 750 -27.13 18.50 -4.22
C GLY A 750 -28.06 19.70 -4.38
N HIS A 751 -29.38 19.53 -4.60
CA HIS A 751 -30.38 20.62 -4.57
C HIS A 751 -31.74 20.20 -4.00
N ARG A 752 -32.18 18.96 -4.23
CA ARG A 752 -33.49 18.45 -3.81
C ARG A 752 -33.64 18.34 -2.29
N LYS A 753 -32.53 18.19 -1.59
CA LYS A 753 -32.51 18.16 -0.13
C LYS A 753 -31.34 18.99 0.39
N ARG A 754 -31.66 19.82 1.36
CA ARG A 754 -30.77 20.76 2.03
C ARG A 754 -30.85 20.50 3.53
N ILE A 755 -29.72 20.14 4.13
CA ILE A 755 -29.61 19.99 5.58
C ILE A 755 -29.01 21.29 6.11
N PRO A 756 -29.73 22.06 6.94
CA PRO A 756 -29.17 23.26 7.55
C PRO A 756 -27.93 22.92 8.37
N ALA A 757 -26.92 23.78 8.29
CA ALA A 757 -25.70 23.67 9.06
C ALA A 757 -25.15 25.07 9.39
N GLN A 758 -24.28 25.13 10.39
CA GLN A 758 -23.63 26.36 10.81
C GLN A 758 -22.12 26.20 10.83
N VAL A 759 -21.40 27.22 10.40
CA VAL A 759 -19.95 27.30 10.54
C VAL A 759 -19.58 27.47 12.01
N VAL A 760 -18.77 26.55 12.54
CA VAL A 760 -18.32 26.50 13.93
C VAL A 760 -16.80 26.37 14.02
N ARG A 761 -16.25 26.67 15.20
CA ARG A 761 -14.82 26.47 15.48
C ARG A 761 -14.52 24.97 15.49
N PHE A 762 -13.45 24.57 14.82
CA PHE A 762 -12.82 23.27 15.00
C PHE A 762 -11.39 23.48 15.59
N PRO A 763 -10.81 22.54 16.35
CA PRO A 763 -11.34 21.24 16.77
C PRO A 763 -12.69 21.31 17.51
N PHE A 764 -13.57 20.34 17.28
CA PHE A 764 -14.93 20.32 17.85
C PHE A 764 -14.94 19.88 19.32
N TYR A 765 -13.94 19.08 19.71
CA TYR A 765 -13.73 18.63 21.08
C TYR A 765 -12.34 19.07 21.55
N ASP A 766 -12.25 19.58 22.77
CA ASP A 766 -11.02 20.15 23.36
C ASP A 766 -10.29 21.15 22.42
N PRO A 767 -10.96 22.26 22.02
CA PRO A 767 -10.43 23.19 21.02
C PRO A 767 -9.12 23.89 21.41
N ASP A 768 -8.81 23.91 22.72
CA ASP A 768 -7.59 24.49 23.26
C ASP A 768 -6.48 23.45 23.50
N LYS A 769 -6.74 22.19 23.09
CA LYS A 769 -5.80 21.06 23.14
C LYS A 769 -5.25 20.83 24.54
N THR A 770 -6.09 20.94 25.57
CA THR A 770 -5.72 20.75 26.98
C THR A 770 -5.42 19.29 27.30
N ARG A 771 -6.14 18.34 26.70
CA ARG A 771 -5.98 16.89 26.91
C ARG A 771 -4.67 16.34 26.34
N PRO A 772 -4.29 16.56 25.07
CA PRO A 772 -3.00 16.07 24.58
C PRO A 772 -1.80 16.74 25.29
N ARG A 773 -2.00 17.95 25.84
CA ARG A 773 -0.99 18.70 26.59
C ARG A 773 -0.93 18.40 28.09
N SER A 774 -1.89 17.63 28.63
CA SER A 774 -2.03 17.32 30.08
C SER A 774 -0.89 16.50 30.67
#